data_AF-A0A6I9TR52-F1
#
_entry.id   AF-A0A6I9TR52-F1
#
_cell.length_a   1.000
_cell.length_b   1.000
_cell.length_c   1.000
_cell.angle_alpha   90.00
_cell.angle_beta   90.00
_cell.angle_gamma   90.00
#
_symmetry.space_group_name_H-M   'P 1'
#
loop_
_entity.id
_entity.type
_entity.pdbx_description
1 polymer ?
#
loop_
_entity_poly.entity_id
_entity_poly.type
_entity_poly.pdbx_seq_one_letter_code
_entity_poly.pdbx_strand_id
1 'polypeptide(L)'
;MNLRRFFRRSTVTKISKLHGRGLSSYSSGYRFGAITSSCVPPLFHPSGSYHASCFGGGPKNPIFHKPLCRYIHTVQQVNLNDSSSNVELESENDATMNEFLSRFVWIMRKKLSEVYPDCDKNTIDGMLLIIVEKVVSEMEKGGLEQMTGSAASTPSEDFSEDLWRTVWDVSNVVLQDMEKEKKKEKMKIFLQSEEVKEMYRFAGEVGIRGDMLRELRFKWARQKMEESEFHESLERLRKEEAQTESPGQEHLRKEIAVGEEGVGDNDNVAEDKQKIVSLPKRHGKIKYKIYGLDLSEPKWAEVADKVHKSGEVMWPQEPKPISGRCKLVADKILSLQEADDPAPLLGEWIGLLQPSRVDWIAFLDRLKEQNPHIYFKIAELVLGEESFEANVRDYSKLIDALAKENRLEDAERILTKMNENGILPDVITLTIVVHMYCKSGNLDRAKEAFESLRAHGFQPDMKVYNSMIMAHVNAGQPKLGESLMREMETRDIKPTKEIYMALLQSFAQVGDVNGADRISTTMQFAGFQPSQESCALMVEACERAGNLDQARHNFDQMMKLGHKPDDRCTASMIAAYEKKNLLDKALNLLLELEKDGIEPGVATYTVLVDWFNKLELFDEVEQILDKIAEQGEAPPLKLHISLCDMYIKSGAEKKALQALGVLESKIEQLESADFEKIIYSLKAGGFVEDARRIHGMMEARGFVLSEPLKVALTASRAVGTSHRSNKYSPEKR
;
A
#
# COMPACT_ATOMS: atom_id res chain seq x y z
N MET A 1 -27.65 -17.31 24.64
CA MET A 1 -28.35 -18.18 25.62
C MET A 1 -29.12 -17.31 26.62
N ASN A 2 -30.47 -17.42 26.65
CA ASN A 2 -31.44 -16.35 26.98
C ASN A 2 -31.07 -15.31 28.09
N LEU A 3 -30.76 -14.07 27.67
CA LEU A 3 -30.73 -12.85 28.50
C LEU A 3 -32.07 -12.57 29.21
N ARG A 4 -33.19 -13.15 28.76
CA ARG A 4 -34.48 -13.07 29.49
C ARG A 4 -34.44 -13.68 30.90
N ARG A 5 -33.43 -14.50 31.23
CA ARG A 5 -33.19 -15.00 32.60
C ARG A 5 -32.26 -14.11 33.43
N PHE A 6 -31.62 -13.12 32.83
CA PHE A 6 -30.56 -12.31 33.44
C PHE A 6 -31.05 -11.31 34.49
N PHE A 7 -32.35 -11.01 34.48
CA PHE A 7 -32.97 -10.10 35.44
C PHE A 7 -33.96 -10.87 36.31
N ARG A 8 -33.62 -11.03 37.60
CA ARG A 8 -34.60 -11.45 38.61
C ARG A 8 -35.77 -10.43 38.59
N ARG A 9 -36.98 -10.88 38.94
CA ARG A 9 -38.14 -9.96 39.10
C ARG A 9 -37.86 -8.81 40.09
N SER A 10 -36.91 -9.01 41.02
CA SER A 10 -36.37 -7.96 41.90
C SER A 10 -35.66 -6.83 41.15
N THR A 11 -34.94 -7.11 40.06
CA THR A 11 -34.21 -6.10 39.30
C THR A 11 -35.16 -5.20 38.52
N VAL A 12 -36.17 -5.78 37.87
CA VAL A 12 -37.25 -5.03 37.19
C VAL A 12 -38.02 -4.13 38.18
N THR A 13 -38.13 -4.54 39.45
CA THR A 13 -38.73 -3.73 40.53
C THR A 13 -37.75 -2.75 41.20
N LYS A 14 -36.42 -2.92 41.07
CA LYS A 14 -35.41 -1.88 41.37
C LYS A 14 -35.39 -0.79 40.27
N ILE A 15 -35.38 -1.18 38.99
CA ILE A 15 -35.34 -0.27 37.83
C ILE A 15 -36.57 0.66 37.77
N SER A 16 -37.77 0.11 38.04
CA SER A 16 -38.99 0.92 38.12
C SER A 16 -39.03 1.86 39.34
N LYS A 17 -38.33 1.53 40.44
CA LYS A 17 -38.11 2.46 41.57
C LYS A 17 -37.11 3.58 41.25
N LEU A 18 -36.09 3.32 40.42
CA LEU A 18 -35.14 4.34 39.96
C LEU A 18 -35.83 5.35 39.04
N HIS A 19 -36.66 4.90 38.09
CA HIS A 19 -37.50 5.79 37.29
C HIS A 19 -38.51 6.61 38.13
N GLY A 20 -38.96 6.07 39.27
CA GLY A 20 -39.90 6.73 40.18
C GLY A 20 -39.32 7.83 41.08
N ARG A 21 -38.00 8.08 41.09
CA ARG A 21 -37.36 9.11 41.95
C ARG A 21 -36.93 10.39 41.23
N GLY A 22 -37.20 10.50 39.93
CA GLY A 22 -36.70 11.58 39.07
C GLY A 22 -37.76 12.52 38.48
N LEU A 23 -38.93 12.70 39.10
CA LEU A 23 -39.95 13.66 38.63
C LEU A 23 -40.83 14.17 39.80
N SER A 24 -40.50 15.34 40.34
CA SER A 24 -41.37 16.12 41.24
C SER A 24 -41.13 17.62 41.01
N SER A 25 -42.21 18.40 40.88
CA SER A 25 -42.28 19.81 40.41
C SER A 25 -41.70 20.01 39.00
N TYR A 26 -42.47 20.29 37.95
CA TYR A 26 -43.47 21.36 37.85
C TYR A 26 -44.67 20.94 37.00
N SER A 27 -45.88 20.97 37.59
CA SER A 27 -47.13 20.87 36.85
C SER A 27 -47.71 22.27 36.58
N SER A 28 -47.61 22.72 35.34
CA SER A 28 -48.49 23.74 34.76
C SER A 28 -48.78 23.31 33.32
N GLY A 29 -50.01 23.33 32.81
CA GLY A 29 -51.21 23.88 33.43
C GLY A 29 -52.25 24.34 32.41
N TYR A 30 -52.34 23.69 31.24
CA TYR A 30 -53.34 24.01 30.22
C TYR A 30 -54.09 22.77 29.72
N ARG A 31 -55.42 22.86 29.76
CA ARG A 31 -56.38 21.93 29.18
C ARG A 31 -56.92 22.49 27.85
N PHE A 32 -57.71 21.64 27.18
CA PHE A 32 -58.45 21.81 25.92
C PHE A 32 -57.70 21.31 24.67
N GLY A 33 -58.30 20.46 23.83
CA GLY A 33 -59.61 19.81 23.99
C GLY A 33 -59.79 18.66 23.00
N ALA A 34 -60.59 17.67 23.36
CA ALA A 34 -60.94 16.57 22.46
C ALA A 34 -62.05 17.02 21.50
N ILE A 35 -61.86 16.79 20.19
CA ILE A 35 -62.94 16.74 19.21
C ILE A 35 -62.83 15.42 18.46
N THR A 36 -63.84 14.57 18.66
CA THR A 36 -64.08 13.39 17.84
C THR A 36 -64.90 13.80 16.61
N SER A 37 -64.43 13.52 15.40
CA SER A 37 -65.32 13.36 14.25
C SER A 37 -64.71 12.44 13.20
N SER A 38 -65.43 11.37 12.90
CA SER A 38 -65.23 10.55 11.71
C SER A 38 -65.83 11.23 10.48
N CYS A 39 -65.16 11.15 9.32
CA CYS A 39 -65.73 10.57 8.08
C CYS A 39 -64.97 10.97 6.80
N VAL A 40 -64.67 9.94 5.98
CA VAL A 40 -64.54 9.94 4.51
C VAL A 40 -63.45 10.82 3.84
N PRO A 41 -62.48 10.19 3.12
CA PRO A 41 -61.63 10.85 2.14
C PRO A 41 -62.15 10.67 0.69
N PRO A 42 -61.90 11.63 -0.23
CA PRO A 42 -61.95 11.39 -1.67
C PRO A 42 -60.55 11.15 -2.25
N LEU A 43 -60.35 9.91 -2.70
CA LEU A 43 -59.65 9.49 -3.93
C LEU A 43 -58.62 10.46 -4.58
N PHE A 44 -57.37 10.00 -4.66
CA PHE A 44 -56.60 10.04 -5.92
C PHE A 44 -55.81 8.72 -6.10
N HIS A 45 -55.70 8.25 -7.34
CA HIS A 45 -55.21 6.91 -7.70
C HIS A 45 -53.68 6.76 -7.65
N PRO A 46 -53.20 5.56 -7.28
CA PRO A 46 -52.00 4.95 -7.87
C PRO A 46 -52.35 3.61 -8.57
N SER A 47 -51.68 3.27 -9.68
CA SER A 47 -52.00 2.07 -10.48
C SER A 47 -50.77 1.27 -10.94
N GLY A 48 -50.73 -0.03 -10.62
CA GLY A 48 -49.89 -1.08 -11.26
C GLY A 48 -48.43 -1.15 -10.76
N SER A 49 -47.93 -2.10 -9.97
CA SER A 49 -48.28 -3.53 -9.73
C SER A 49 -47.82 -4.48 -10.88
N TYR A 50 -47.32 -5.72 -10.68
CA TYR A 50 -47.46 -6.69 -9.57
C TYR A 50 -46.27 -7.69 -9.39
N HIS A 51 -46.20 -8.28 -8.18
CA HIS A 51 -45.69 -9.61 -7.72
C HIS A 51 -44.63 -10.43 -8.52
N ALA A 52 -43.59 -11.07 -7.94
CA ALA A 52 -43.34 -11.74 -6.64
C ALA A 52 -43.88 -13.18 -6.46
N SER A 53 -42.98 -14.17 -6.31
CA SER A 53 -43.00 -15.27 -5.30
C SER A 53 -41.90 -16.33 -5.55
N CYS A 54 -41.50 -17.07 -4.50
CA CYS A 54 -40.40 -18.04 -4.53
C CYS A 54 -40.85 -19.48 -4.20
N PHE A 55 -40.28 -20.47 -4.91
CA PHE A 55 -40.16 -21.91 -4.58
C PHE A 55 -38.99 -22.53 -5.38
N GLY A 56 -38.36 -23.66 -5.02
CA GLY A 56 -38.57 -24.48 -3.82
C GLY A 56 -37.67 -25.71 -3.60
N GLY A 57 -36.75 -26.09 -4.51
CA GLY A 57 -35.91 -27.30 -4.39
C GLY A 57 -35.24 -27.73 -5.71
N GLY A 58 -34.00 -28.27 -5.64
CA GLY A 58 -33.27 -28.83 -6.79
C GLY A 58 -33.70 -30.27 -7.17
N PRO A 59 -32.96 -31.05 -8.01
CA PRO A 59 -31.48 -31.06 -8.10
C PRO A 59 -30.88 -31.33 -9.52
N LYS A 60 -29.55 -31.59 -9.56
CA LYS A 60 -28.73 -32.27 -10.59
C LYS A 60 -28.07 -31.42 -11.70
N ASN A 61 -26.79 -31.12 -11.49
CA ASN A 61 -25.79 -31.36 -12.55
C ASN A 61 -25.60 -32.88 -12.72
N PRO A 62 -25.31 -33.35 -13.94
CA PRO A 62 -24.05 -34.09 -14.10
C PRO A 62 -23.24 -33.65 -15.33
N ILE A 63 -21.93 -33.56 -15.06
CA ILE A 63 -20.79 -33.51 -15.97
C ILE A 63 -20.95 -34.50 -17.15
N PHE A 64 -20.55 -34.10 -18.37
CA PHE A 64 -19.79 -35.01 -19.25
C PHE A 64 -18.77 -34.25 -20.13
N HIS A 65 -17.75 -34.99 -20.55
CA HIS A 65 -16.50 -34.47 -21.11
C HIS A 65 -16.57 -34.02 -22.59
N LYS A 66 -15.62 -33.16 -22.96
CA LYS A 66 -14.99 -33.00 -24.30
C LYS A 66 -14.74 -34.36 -25.00
N PRO A 67 -14.64 -34.47 -26.36
CA PRO A 67 -13.73 -33.60 -27.14
C PRO A 67 -14.00 -33.31 -28.64
N LEU A 68 -13.18 -32.39 -29.16
CA LEU A 68 -12.57 -32.31 -30.52
C LEU A 68 -13.37 -32.69 -31.78
N CYS A 69 -13.35 -31.77 -32.75
CA CYS A 69 -12.65 -32.01 -34.02
C CYS A 69 -12.20 -30.69 -34.67
N ARG A 70 -10.88 -30.47 -34.76
CA ARG A 70 -10.30 -29.63 -35.81
C ARG A 70 -10.23 -30.51 -37.06
N TYR A 71 -10.81 -30.07 -38.17
CA TYR A 71 -10.49 -30.71 -39.45
C TYR A 71 -9.20 -30.14 -40.02
N ILE A 72 -8.37 -31.05 -40.50
CA ILE A 72 -7.05 -30.82 -41.07
C ILE A 72 -7.23 -30.61 -42.58
N HIS A 73 -6.56 -29.61 -43.15
CA HIS A 73 -6.11 -29.70 -44.54
C HIS A 73 -4.59 -29.94 -44.55
N THR A 74 -4.23 -31.19 -44.83
CA THR A 74 -2.87 -31.62 -45.15
C THR A 74 -2.65 -31.42 -46.64
N VAL A 75 -1.61 -30.68 -47.01
CA VAL A 75 -0.94 -30.88 -48.30
C VAL A 75 0.50 -31.35 -48.02
N GLN A 76 0.74 -32.51 -48.59
CA GLN A 76 1.83 -33.45 -48.46
C GLN A 76 3.22 -32.87 -48.80
N GLN A 77 4.25 -33.39 -48.14
CA GLN A 77 5.66 -33.12 -48.46
C GLN A 77 5.98 -33.51 -49.91
N VAL A 78 6.72 -32.64 -50.61
CA VAL A 78 7.67 -33.03 -51.66
C VAL A 78 9.01 -32.43 -51.27
N ASN A 79 10.09 -33.19 -51.46
CA ASN A 79 11.42 -32.83 -51.00
C ASN A 79 12.34 -32.60 -52.21
N LEU A 80 13.38 -31.78 -52.01
CA LEU A 80 14.56 -31.54 -52.85
C LEU A 80 14.54 -30.48 -53.97
N ASN A 81 15.61 -29.66 -53.88
CA ASN A 81 16.37 -28.93 -54.91
C ASN A 81 16.00 -27.48 -55.27
N ASP A 82 16.87 -26.59 -54.74
CA ASP A 82 17.52 -25.42 -55.34
C ASP A 82 16.75 -24.38 -56.18
N SER A 83 17.14 -23.12 -55.91
CA SER A 83 16.97 -21.92 -56.73
C SER A 83 15.54 -21.36 -56.92
N SER A 84 15.15 -20.42 -56.04
CA SER A 84 14.54 -19.12 -56.43
C SER A 84 14.06 -18.30 -55.21
N SER A 85 15.00 -17.68 -54.50
CA SER A 85 14.66 -16.64 -53.52
C SER A 85 14.19 -15.37 -54.26
N ASN A 86 12.88 -15.13 -54.36
CA ASN A 86 12.27 -13.78 -54.55
C ASN A 86 10.72 -13.71 -54.57
N VAL A 87 9.95 -14.74 -54.17
CA VAL A 87 8.47 -14.75 -54.35
C VAL A 87 7.66 -14.73 -53.03
N GLU A 88 8.28 -14.91 -51.86
CA GLU A 88 7.51 -15.14 -50.61
C GLU A 88 6.94 -13.87 -49.96
N LEU A 89 7.55 -12.70 -50.17
CA LEU A 89 7.26 -11.46 -49.41
C LEU A 89 5.90 -10.80 -49.68
N GLU A 90 5.27 -11.02 -50.85
CA GLU A 90 3.95 -10.43 -51.12
C GLU A 90 2.81 -11.20 -50.43
N SER A 91 3.01 -12.49 -50.11
CA SER A 91 1.94 -13.37 -49.63
C SER A 91 1.55 -13.19 -48.16
N GLU A 92 2.45 -12.70 -47.30
CA GLU A 92 2.18 -12.54 -45.86
C GLU A 92 1.34 -11.28 -45.55
N ASN A 93 1.54 -10.19 -46.29
CA ASN A 93 0.77 -8.96 -46.12
C ASN A 93 -0.71 -9.20 -46.45
N ASP A 94 -1.00 -9.87 -47.57
CA ASP A 94 -2.37 -10.25 -47.93
C ASP A 94 -3.02 -11.18 -46.89
N ALA A 95 -2.26 -12.11 -46.30
CA ALA A 95 -2.79 -12.98 -45.25
C ALA A 95 -3.19 -12.20 -43.99
N THR A 96 -2.38 -11.24 -43.55
CA THR A 96 -2.69 -10.40 -42.37
C THR A 96 -3.81 -9.39 -42.64
N MET A 97 -3.88 -8.84 -43.85
CA MET A 97 -5.00 -8.01 -44.31
C MET A 97 -6.32 -8.80 -44.29
N ASN A 98 -6.33 -10.01 -44.85
CA ASN A 98 -7.52 -10.86 -44.87
C ASN A 98 -7.98 -11.28 -43.46
N GLU A 99 -7.04 -11.50 -42.52
CA GLU A 99 -7.38 -11.73 -41.11
C GLU A 99 -8.03 -10.49 -40.46
N PHE A 100 -7.43 -9.31 -40.65
CA PHE A 100 -7.97 -8.04 -40.13
C PHE A 100 -9.39 -7.81 -40.67
N LEU A 101 -9.59 -7.89 -41.99
CA LEU A 101 -10.89 -7.67 -42.63
C LEU A 101 -11.94 -8.69 -42.16
N SER A 102 -11.54 -9.95 -41.93
CA SER A 102 -12.45 -10.97 -41.40
C SER A 102 -12.95 -10.64 -39.99
N ARG A 103 -12.07 -10.19 -39.09
CA ARG A 103 -12.44 -9.76 -37.73
C ARG A 103 -13.23 -8.44 -37.76
N PHE A 104 -12.80 -7.48 -38.58
CA PHE A 104 -13.46 -6.18 -38.76
C PHE A 104 -14.90 -6.32 -39.27
N VAL A 105 -15.12 -7.07 -40.35
CA VAL A 105 -16.46 -7.34 -40.90
C VAL A 105 -17.35 -8.03 -39.87
N TRP A 106 -16.82 -8.95 -39.07
CA TRP A 106 -17.60 -9.61 -38.03
C TRP A 106 -18.08 -8.65 -36.93
N ILE A 107 -17.21 -7.75 -36.45
CA ILE A 107 -17.58 -6.74 -35.44
C ILE A 107 -18.47 -5.64 -36.03
N MET A 108 -18.14 -5.09 -37.19
CA MET A 108 -18.95 -4.05 -37.86
C MET A 108 -20.33 -4.56 -38.21
N ARG A 109 -20.46 -5.80 -38.69
CA ARG A 109 -21.77 -6.43 -38.95
C ARG A 109 -22.64 -6.44 -37.70
N LYS A 110 -22.06 -6.86 -36.57
CA LYS A 110 -22.77 -6.85 -35.29
C LYS A 110 -23.22 -5.44 -34.91
N LYS A 111 -22.35 -4.45 -35.04
CA LYS A 111 -22.65 -3.04 -34.76
C LYS A 111 -23.75 -2.47 -35.64
N LEU A 112 -23.72 -2.74 -36.95
CA LEU A 112 -24.77 -2.32 -37.88
C LEU A 112 -26.10 -3.02 -37.58
N SER A 113 -26.10 -4.31 -37.22
CA SER A 113 -27.31 -5.02 -36.78
C SER A 113 -27.86 -4.54 -35.43
N GLU A 114 -27.01 -4.02 -34.53
CA GLU A 114 -27.43 -3.38 -33.26
C GLU A 114 -28.08 -2.01 -33.51
N VAL A 115 -27.61 -1.23 -34.50
CA VAL A 115 -28.11 0.13 -34.83
C VAL A 115 -29.30 0.11 -35.78
N TYR A 116 -29.36 -0.84 -36.71
CA TYR A 116 -30.40 -0.97 -37.75
C TYR A 116 -31.12 -2.33 -37.65
N PRO A 117 -31.90 -2.58 -36.57
CA PRO A 117 -32.54 -3.88 -36.34
C PRO A 117 -33.62 -4.23 -37.38
N ASP A 118 -34.20 -3.24 -38.05
CA ASP A 118 -35.26 -3.41 -39.05
C ASP A 118 -34.73 -3.61 -40.48
N CYS A 119 -33.41 -3.52 -40.70
CA CYS A 119 -32.80 -3.73 -42.03
C CYS A 119 -32.62 -5.21 -42.34
N ASP A 120 -32.90 -5.59 -43.60
CA ASP A 120 -32.64 -6.95 -44.05
C ASP A 120 -31.12 -7.21 -44.19
N LYS A 121 -30.76 -8.50 -44.12
CA LYS A 121 -29.35 -8.91 -44.13
C LYS A 121 -28.60 -8.43 -45.37
N ASN A 122 -29.25 -8.40 -46.55
CA ASN A 122 -28.59 -7.98 -47.78
C ASN A 122 -28.29 -6.47 -47.79
N THR A 123 -29.15 -5.65 -47.18
CA THR A 123 -28.89 -4.21 -47.00
C THR A 123 -27.72 -3.98 -46.05
N ILE A 124 -27.63 -4.74 -44.95
CA ILE A 124 -26.48 -4.68 -44.03
C ILE A 124 -25.20 -5.16 -44.73
N ASP A 125 -25.28 -6.20 -45.57
CA ASP A 125 -24.16 -6.66 -46.41
C ASP A 125 -23.72 -5.59 -47.43
N GLY A 126 -24.66 -4.87 -48.05
CA GLY A 126 -24.34 -3.74 -48.94
C GLY A 126 -23.66 -2.57 -48.21
N MET A 127 -24.14 -2.21 -47.02
CA MET A 127 -23.48 -1.19 -46.17
C MET A 127 -22.07 -1.61 -45.77
N LEU A 128 -21.87 -2.89 -45.41
CA LEU A 128 -20.56 -3.43 -45.07
C LEU A 128 -19.57 -3.38 -46.25
N LEU A 129 -20.02 -3.69 -47.47
CA LEU A 129 -19.16 -3.63 -48.66
C LEU A 129 -18.62 -2.21 -48.88
N ILE A 130 -19.48 -1.18 -48.81
CA ILE A 130 -19.08 0.23 -48.97
C ILE A 130 -18.08 0.65 -47.88
N ILE A 131 -18.32 0.25 -46.63
CA ILE A 131 -17.43 0.55 -45.50
C ILE A 131 -16.09 -0.17 -45.67
N VAL A 132 -16.08 -1.45 -46.05
CA VAL A 132 -14.86 -2.25 -46.27
C VAL A 132 -14.04 -1.71 -47.43
N GLU A 133 -14.67 -1.38 -48.56
CA GLU A 133 -13.99 -0.80 -49.73
C GLU A 133 -13.26 0.51 -49.35
N LYS A 134 -13.91 1.37 -48.57
CA LYS A 134 -13.28 2.60 -48.07
C LYS A 134 -12.17 2.31 -47.06
N VAL A 135 -12.35 1.37 -46.14
CA VAL A 135 -11.32 0.97 -45.16
C VAL A 135 -10.09 0.40 -45.87
N VAL A 136 -10.26 -0.50 -46.83
CA VAL A 136 -9.17 -1.02 -47.68
C VAL A 136 -8.46 0.11 -48.41
N SER A 137 -9.20 1.05 -49.03
CA SER A 137 -8.61 2.20 -49.73
C SER A 137 -7.79 3.12 -48.82
N GLU A 138 -8.14 3.30 -47.54
CA GLU A 138 -7.32 4.05 -46.59
C GLU A 138 -6.12 3.24 -46.09
N MET A 139 -6.27 1.92 -45.90
CA MET A 139 -5.17 1.02 -45.52
C MET A 139 -4.11 0.90 -46.63
N GLU A 140 -4.51 0.93 -47.91
CA GLU A 140 -3.61 0.96 -49.07
C GLU A 140 -2.80 2.27 -49.15
N LYS A 141 -3.30 3.38 -48.59
CA LYS A 141 -2.64 4.70 -48.61
C LYS A 141 -1.62 4.89 -47.47
N GLY A 142 -1.89 4.34 -46.29
CA GLY A 142 -1.08 4.59 -45.08
C GLY A 142 -0.49 3.35 -44.41
N GLY A 143 -0.93 2.14 -44.77
CA GLY A 143 -0.60 0.92 -44.03
C GLY A 143 -1.32 0.80 -42.68
N LEU A 144 -1.27 -0.42 -42.12
CA LEU A 144 -2.09 -0.82 -40.97
C LEU A 144 -1.85 0.01 -39.70
N GLU A 145 -0.61 0.45 -39.46
CA GLU A 145 -0.21 1.16 -38.23
C GLU A 145 -0.52 2.67 -38.29
N GLN A 146 -0.48 3.26 -39.48
CA GLN A 146 -0.67 4.71 -39.67
C GLN A 146 -2.15 5.11 -39.45
N MET A 147 -3.07 4.15 -39.52
CA MET A 147 -4.48 4.24 -39.11
C MET A 147 -4.68 4.29 -37.57
N THR A 148 -3.62 4.45 -36.78
CA THR A 148 -3.71 4.60 -35.30
C THR A 148 -3.11 5.91 -34.77
N GLY A 149 -2.42 6.67 -35.63
CA GLY A 149 -1.80 7.94 -35.25
C GLY A 149 -2.84 9.06 -35.04
N SER A 150 -2.69 9.84 -33.97
CA SER A 150 -3.53 11.02 -33.64
C SER A 150 -3.43 12.19 -34.64
N ALA A 151 -2.84 11.96 -35.81
CA ALA A 151 -2.64 12.94 -36.88
C ALA A 151 -3.19 12.42 -38.22
N ALA A 152 -4.38 11.80 -38.18
CA ALA A 152 -5.16 11.58 -39.38
C ALA A 152 -5.55 12.95 -39.97
N SER A 153 -5.05 13.25 -41.17
CA SER A 153 -5.52 14.35 -41.99
C SER A 153 -7.03 14.25 -42.20
N THR A 154 -7.71 15.40 -42.21
CA THR A 154 -9.16 15.59 -42.42
C THR A 154 -9.83 14.47 -43.24
N PRO A 155 -10.82 13.74 -42.68
CA PRO A 155 -11.54 12.69 -43.41
C PRO A 155 -12.16 13.24 -44.70
N SER A 156 -12.11 12.47 -45.78
CA SER A 156 -12.81 12.79 -47.02
C SER A 156 -14.33 12.78 -46.83
N GLU A 157 -15.05 13.63 -47.58
CA GLU A 157 -16.48 14.00 -47.46
C GLU A 157 -17.53 12.86 -47.53
N ASP A 158 -17.13 11.58 -47.58
CA ASP A 158 -18.00 10.45 -47.96
C ASP A 158 -18.82 9.82 -46.82
N PHE A 159 -18.37 9.91 -45.56
CA PHE A 159 -19.08 9.37 -44.39
C PHE A 159 -19.28 10.42 -43.30
N SER A 160 -20.34 10.25 -42.48
CA SER A 160 -20.54 11.07 -41.29
C SER A 160 -19.43 10.86 -40.25
N GLU A 161 -19.14 11.89 -39.46
CA GLU A 161 -18.13 11.85 -38.39
C GLU A 161 -18.38 10.70 -37.39
N ASP A 162 -19.64 10.45 -37.04
CA ASP A 162 -20.04 9.35 -36.15
C ASP A 162 -19.77 7.96 -36.74
N LEU A 163 -19.95 7.79 -38.07
CA LEU A 163 -19.64 6.53 -38.75
C LEU A 163 -18.14 6.33 -38.86
N TRP A 164 -17.38 7.38 -39.21
CA TRP A 164 -15.91 7.35 -39.21
C TRP A 164 -15.35 7.00 -37.83
N ARG A 165 -15.88 7.60 -36.77
CA ARG A 165 -15.52 7.27 -35.39
C ARG A 165 -15.82 5.81 -35.05
N THR A 166 -16.98 5.30 -35.44
CA THR A 166 -17.36 3.88 -35.20
C THR A 166 -16.43 2.92 -35.95
N VAL A 167 -16.07 3.24 -37.20
CA VAL A 167 -15.10 2.48 -38.00
C VAL A 167 -13.73 2.49 -37.33
N TRP A 168 -13.24 3.64 -36.90
CA TRP A 168 -11.96 3.79 -36.19
C TRP A 168 -11.91 3.01 -34.87
N ASP A 169 -12.96 3.11 -34.05
CA ASP A 169 -13.07 2.38 -32.79
C ASP A 169 -13.06 0.86 -33.02
N VAL A 170 -13.75 0.36 -34.06
CA VAL A 170 -13.75 -1.07 -34.39
C VAL A 170 -12.40 -1.52 -34.98
N SER A 171 -11.76 -0.73 -35.84
CA SER A 171 -10.40 -1.02 -36.33
C SER A 171 -9.41 -1.17 -35.18
N ASN A 172 -9.42 -0.25 -34.20
CA ASN A 172 -8.55 -0.33 -33.02
C ASN A 172 -8.82 -1.58 -32.17
N VAL A 173 -10.09 -1.95 -31.98
CA VAL A 173 -10.45 -3.19 -31.26
C VAL A 173 -9.91 -4.44 -31.96
N VAL A 174 -9.98 -4.49 -33.30
CA VAL A 174 -9.44 -5.61 -34.09
C VAL A 174 -7.91 -5.67 -33.98
N LEU A 175 -7.22 -4.54 -34.12
CA LEU A 175 -5.76 -4.47 -34.01
C LEU A 175 -5.27 -4.93 -32.63
N GLN A 176 -5.90 -4.46 -31.57
CA GLN A 176 -5.58 -4.87 -30.19
C GLN A 176 -5.80 -6.36 -29.95
N ASP A 177 -6.85 -6.95 -30.54
CA ASP A 177 -7.13 -8.39 -30.44
C ASP A 177 -6.10 -9.23 -31.21
N MET A 178 -5.73 -8.81 -32.43
CA MET A 178 -4.67 -9.44 -33.23
C MET A 178 -3.29 -9.35 -32.55
N GLU A 179 -2.92 -8.18 -32.00
CA GLU A 179 -1.72 -8.02 -31.18
C GLU A 179 -1.69 -8.97 -29.97
N LYS A 180 -2.82 -9.06 -29.27
CA LYS A 180 -2.96 -9.89 -28.07
C LYS A 180 -2.85 -11.37 -28.41
N GLU A 181 -3.34 -11.81 -29.57
CA GLU A 181 -3.12 -13.17 -30.06
C GLU A 181 -1.67 -13.41 -30.50
N LYS A 182 -1.04 -12.47 -31.24
CA LYS A 182 0.39 -12.55 -31.58
C LYS A 182 1.26 -12.67 -30.31
N LYS A 183 1.04 -11.82 -29.31
CA LYS A 183 1.71 -11.87 -27.99
C LYS A 183 1.46 -13.19 -27.25
N LYS A 184 0.25 -13.76 -27.35
CA LYS A 184 -0.11 -15.05 -26.74
C LYS A 184 0.57 -16.25 -27.41
N GLU A 185 0.72 -16.24 -28.74
CA GLU A 185 1.42 -17.30 -29.45
C GLU A 185 2.94 -17.19 -29.28
N LYS A 186 3.51 -15.97 -29.30
CA LYS A 186 4.91 -15.72 -28.86
C LYS A 186 5.14 -16.26 -27.43
N MET A 187 4.30 -15.89 -26.46
CA MET A 187 4.38 -16.39 -25.07
C MET A 187 4.36 -17.94 -24.99
N LYS A 188 3.58 -18.61 -25.85
CA LYS A 188 3.51 -20.07 -25.92
C LYS A 188 4.80 -20.71 -26.44
N ILE A 189 5.54 -20.04 -27.32
CA ILE A 189 6.88 -20.44 -27.76
C ILE A 189 7.87 -20.29 -26.58
N PHE A 190 7.90 -19.15 -25.89
CA PHE A 190 8.79 -18.94 -24.74
C PHE A 190 8.48 -19.86 -23.54
N LEU A 191 7.22 -20.25 -23.32
CA LEU A 191 6.85 -21.30 -22.35
C LEU A 191 7.40 -22.70 -22.70
N GLN A 192 7.87 -22.91 -23.93
CA GLN A 192 8.49 -24.12 -24.44
C GLN A 192 10.00 -23.97 -24.72
N SER A 193 10.61 -22.81 -24.45
CA SER A 193 12.07 -22.66 -24.54
C SER A 193 12.77 -23.55 -23.51
N GLU A 194 13.97 -24.03 -23.82
CA GLU A 194 14.69 -24.93 -22.91
C GLU A 194 15.17 -24.18 -21.65
N GLU A 195 15.60 -22.92 -21.78
CA GLU A 195 15.96 -22.05 -20.64
C GLU A 195 14.84 -21.95 -19.60
N VAL A 196 13.59 -21.70 -20.03
CA VAL A 196 12.43 -21.61 -19.11
C VAL A 196 12.09 -22.97 -18.51
N LYS A 197 12.36 -24.09 -19.22
CA LYS A 197 12.23 -25.45 -18.64
C LYS A 197 13.33 -25.75 -17.63
N GLU A 198 14.56 -25.31 -17.86
CA GLU A 198 15.69 -25.49 -16.94
C GLU A 198 15.46 -24.70 -15.66
N MET A 199 15.07 -23.43 -15.74
CA MET A 199 14.66 -22.62 -14.59
C MET A 199 13.49 -23.26 -13.81
N TYR A 200 12.53 -23.86 -14.53
CA TYR A 200 11.40 -24.59 -13.93
C TYR A 200 11.83 -25.90 -13.23
N ARG A 201 12.80 -26.64 -13.78
CA ARG A 201 13.39 -27.82 -13.12
C ARG A 201 14.16 -27.39 -11.85
N PHE A 202 15.05 -26.42 -11.98
CA PHE A 202 15.86 -25.88 -10.89
C PHE A 202 15.01 -25.36 -9.72
N ALA A 203 13.96 -24.57 -9.98
CA ALA A 203 13.07 -24.12 -8.92
C ALA A 203 12.30 -25.27 -8.25
N GLY A 204 12.00 -26.35 -8.99
CA GLY A 204 11.45 -27.59 -8.42
C GLY A 204 12.43 -28.35 -7.52
N GLU A 205 13.72 -28.34 -7.87
CA GLU A 205 14.83 -28.91 -7.07
C GLU A 205 15.08 -28.10 -5.78
N VAL A 206 15.00 -26.76 -5.86
CA VAL A 206 15.04 -25.83 -4.72
C VAL A 206 13.76 -25.91 -3.85
N GLY A 207 12.76 -26.69 -4.27
CA GLY A 207 11.57 -27.02 -3.47
C GLY A 207 10.34 -26.16 -3.72
N ILE A 208 10.38 -25.23 -4.68
CA ILE A 208 9.23 -24.39 -5.06
C ILE A 208 8.23 -25.26 -5.84
N ARG A 209 6.96 -25.26 -5.41
CA ARG A 209 5.89 -26.13 -5.97
C ARG A 209 4.55 -25.39 -6.07
N GLY A 210 3.56 -26.03 -6.70
CA GLY A 210 2.19 -25.52 -6.77
C GLY A 210 2.04 -24.30 -7.67
N ASP A 211 1.13 -23.38 -7.30
CA ASP A 211 0.82 -22.19 -8.08
C ASP A 211 1.99 -21.20 -8.18
N MET A 212 2.82 -21.08 -7.14
CA MET A 212 4.03 -20.26 -7.16
C MET A 212 4.99 -20.68 -8.31
N LEU A 213 5.18 -21.98 -8.49
CA LEU A 213 6.03 -22.50 -9.59
C LEU A 213 5.39 -22.26 -10.97
N ARG A 214 4.06 -22.33 -11.08
CA ARG A 214 3.34 -21.97 -12.31
C ARG A 214 3.52 -20.48 -12.63
N GLU A 215 3.36 -19.61 -11.64
CA GLU A 215 3.47 -18.15 -11.81
C GLU A 215 4.89 -17.74 -12.22
N LEU A 216 5.92 -18.31 -11.56
CA LEU A 216 7.32 -18.10 -11.93
C LEU A 216 7.61 -18.51 -13.38
N ARG A 217 7.07 -19.66 -13.83
CA ARG A 217 7.22 -20.09 -15.23
C ARG A 217 6.67 -19.07 -16.24
N PHE A 218 5.51 -18.48 -15.95
CA PHE A 218 4.94 -17.42 -16.79
C PHE A 218 5.74 -16.11 -16.71
N LYS A 219 6.31 -15.78 -15.54
CA LYS A 219 7.18 -14.60 -15.36
C LYS A 219 8.48 -14.73 -16.17
N TRP A 220 9.16 -15.87 -16.13
CA TRP A 220 10.38 -16.09 -16.92
C TRP A 220 10.10 -16.13 -18.43
N ALA A 221 9.02 -16.80 -18.86
CA ALA A 221 8.63 -16.78 -20.27
C ALA A 221 8.29 -15.37 -20.77
N ARG A 222 7.68 -14.52 -19.93
CA ARG A 222 7.43 -13.11 -20.24
C ARG A 222 8.72 -12.31 -20.34
N GLN A 223 9.60 -12.42 -19.34
CA GLN A 223 10.88 -11.70 -19.33
C GLN A 223 11.74 -12.05 -20.55
N LYS A 224 11.76 -13.32 -20.97
CA LYS A 224 12.45 -13.78 -22.18
C LYS A 224 11.80 -13.29 -23.48
N MET A 225 10.47 -13.17 -23.51
CA MET A 225 9.76 -12.55 -24.63
C MET A 225 10.12 -11.06 -24.75
N GLU A 226 10.10 -10.32 -23.64
CA GLU A 226 10.45 -8.88 -23.60
C GLU A 226 11.92 -8.63 -23.97
N GLU A 227 12.85 -9.48 -23.51
CA GLU A 227 14.27 -9.47 -23.90
C GLU A 227 14.44 -9.72 -25.41
N SER A 228 13.74 -10.71 -25.97
CA SER A 228 13.76 -11.00 -27.40
C SER A 228 13.16 -9.87 -28.25
N GLU A 229 12.07 -9.24 -27.80
CA GLU A 229 11.43 -8.13 -28.51
C GLU A 229 12.30 -6.86 -28.50
N PHE A 230 13.08 -6.63 -27.44
CA PHE A 230 14.09 -5.58 -27.38
C PHE A 230 15.20 -5.80 -28.43
N HIS A 231 15.75 -7.00 -28.52
CA HIS A 231 16.77 -7.32 -29.53
C HIS A 231 16.22 -7.30 -30.96
N GLU A 232 15.02 -7.81 -31.20
CA GLU A 232 14.32 -7.76 -32.49
C GLU A 232 14.06 -6.30 -32.95
N SER A 233 13.84 -5.39 -32.01
CA SER A 233 13.64 -3.96 -32.30
C SER A 233 14.96 -3.24 -32.63
N LEU A 234 16.05 -3.56 -31.92
CA LEU A 234 17.39 -3.06 -32.26
C LEU A 234 17.87 -3.56 -33.64
N GLU A 235 17.52 -4.78 -34.02
CA GLU A 235 17.88 -5.33 -35.32
C GLU A 235 17.04 -4.76 -36.47
N ARG A 236 15.78 -4.39 -36.22
CA ARG A 236 14.96 -3.61 -37.19
C ARG A 236 15.57 -2.24 -37.47
N LEU A 237 15.92 -1.48 -36.43
CA LEU A 237 16.58 -0.17 -36.59
C LEU A 237 17.86 -0.27 -37.44
N ARG A 238 18.69 -1.31 -37.21
CA ARG A 238 19.90 -1.57 -38.02
C ARG A 238 19.60 -1.95 -39.47
N LYS A 239 18.47 -2.63 -39.73
CA LYS A 239 18.03 -2.99 -41.10
C LYS A 239 17.46 -1.79 -41.85
N GLU A 240 16.76 -0.90 -41.17
CA GLU A 240 16.28 0.39 -41.70
C GLU A 240 17.46 1.30 -42.09
N GLU A 241 18.50 1.37 -41.25
CA GLU A 241 19.77 2.03 -41.58
C GLU A 241 20.47 1.41 -42.81
N ALA A 242 20.40 0.09 -42.98
CA ALA A 242 21.02 -0.60 -44.12
C ALA A 242 20.23 -0.48 -45.43
N GLN A 243 18.90 -0.39 -45.37
CA GLN A 243 18.04 -0.26 -46.57
C GLN A 243 18.08 1.14 -47.19
N THR A 244 18.58 2.15 -46.48
CA THR A 244 18.78 3.50 -47.03
C THR A 244 20.04 3.61 -47.92
N GLU A 245 20.84 2.55 -48.08
CA GLU A 245 22.00 2.51 -48.98
C GLU A 245 21.83 1.52 -50.16
N SER A 246 21.39 2.00 -51.34
CA SER A 246 21.65 1.51 -52.73
C SER A 246 20.48 1.84 -53.68
N PRO A 247 20.60 1.78 -55.04
CA PRO A 247 21.75 1.36 -55.86
C PRO A 247 22.24 2.42 -56.88
N GLY A 248 23.56 2.58 -56.99
CA GLY A 248 24.12 3.58 -57.91
C GLY A 248 25.63 3.56 -58.15
N GLN A 249 26.30 2.40 -58.08
CA GLN A 249 27.74 2.35 -58.35
C GLN A 249 28.32 0.98 -58.82
N GLU A 250 27.61 0.24 -59.67
CA GLU A 250 28.11 -1.02 -60.25
C GLU A 250 28.73 -0.89 -61.67
N HIS A 251 28.76 0.33 -62.21
CA HIS A 251 29.50 0.67 -63.43
C HIS A 251 30.58 1.73 -63.15
N LEU A 252 31.75 1.32 -62.63
CA LEU A 252 33.09 1.87 -62.92
C LEU A 252 34.20 1.11 -62.14
N ARG A 253 34.34 -0.21 -62.36
CA ARG A 253 35.47 -1.01 -61.83
C ARG A 253 36.10 -1.95 -62.88
N LYS A 254 36.39 -1.40 -64.05
CA LYS A 254 37.32 -1.97 -65.05
C LYS A 254 38.06 -0.84 -65.75
N GLU A 255 39.11 -0.34 -65.10
CA GLU A 255 40.31 0.28 -65.70
C GLU A 255 41.21 0.78 -64.56
N ILE A 256 42.49 1.06 -64.86
CA ILE A 256 43.55 1.44 -63.91
C ILE A 256 44.01 0.29 -62.99
N ALA A 257 44.69 -0.68 -63.62
CA ALA A 257 45.63 -1.59 -62.96
C ALA A 257 46.88 -1.77 -63.85
N VAL A 258 47.72 -0.74 -63.94
CA VAL A 258 49.04 -0.78 -64.61
C VAL A 258 50.02 0.19 -63.91
N GLY A 259 51.23 -0.29 -63.61
CA GLY A 259 52.38 0.51 -63.13
C GLY A 259 52.45 0.70 -61.60
N GLU A 260 53.60 0.58 -60.92
CA GLU A 260 54.97 0.25 -61.36
C GLU A 260 55.72 -0.56 -60.27
N GLU A 261 56.86 -1.17 -60.63
CA GLU A 261 57.64 -2.12 -59.80
C GLU A 261 58.88 -1.49 -59.12
N GLY A 262 59.38 -2.16 -58.06
CA GLY A 262 60.80 -2.12 -57.64
C GLY A 262 61.16 -1.22 -56.44
N VAL A 263 62.20 -1.48 -55.62
CA VAL A 263 63.19 -2.59 -55.54
C VAL A 263 63.74 -2.70 -54.10
N GLY A 264 63.95 -3.93 -53.58
CA GLY A 264 64.99 -4.38 -52.60
C GLY A 264 65.18 -3.67 -51.23
N ASP A 265 65.81 -4.29 -50.20
CA ASP A 265 66.21 -5.69 -49.97
C ASP A 265 66.40 -5.94 -48.44
N ASN A 266 66.67 -7.19 -48.04
CA ASN A 266 66.62 -7.76 -46.67
C ASN A 266 67.50 -7.12 -45.56
N ASP A 267 67.06 -7.20 -44.29
CA ASP A 267 67.71 -8.10 -43.29
C ASP A 267 66.89 -8.37 -41.99
N ASN A 268 67.21 -9.47 -41.30
CA ASN A 268 66.38 -10.10 -40.24
C ASN A 268 66.68 -9.68 -38.78
N VAL A 269 65.64 -9.49 -37.96
CA VAL A 269 65.56 -10.01 -36.56
C VAL A 269 64.10 -10.36 -36.23
N ALA A 270 63.86 -11.53 -35.62
CA ALA A 270 62.54 -11.97 -35.19
C ALA A 270 62.30 -11.68 -33.69
N GLU A 271 61.23 -10.94 -33.37
CA GLU A 271 60.55 -10.98 -32.07
C GLU A 271 59.04 -11.09 -32.30
N ASP A 272 58.42 -12.08 -31.68
CA ASP A 272 57.01 -12.43 -31.89
C ASP A 272 56.10 -11.49 -31.07
N LYS A 273 55.56 -10.45 -31.73
CA LYS A 273 54.54 -9.55 -31.16
C LYS A 273 53.21 -9.74 -31.86
N GLN A 274 52.18 -9.88 -31.04
CA GLN A 274 50.79 -10.17 -31.43
C GLN A 274 50.31 -9.31 -32.60
N LYS A 275 49.70 -9.95 -33.60
CA LYS A 275 49.02 -9.27 -34.72
C LYS A 275 47.87 -8.39 -34.22
N ILE A 276 48.14 -7.11 -34.01
CA ILE A 276 47.11 -6.08 -34.06
C ILE A 276 46.68 -5.96 -35.53
N VAL A 277 45.52 -6.51 -35.86
CA VAL A 277 44.89 -6.32 -37.17
C VAL A 277 44.39 -4.88 -37.25
N SER A 278 45.27 -3.98 -37.68
CA SER A 278 44.88 -2.61 -38.00
C SER A 278 44.09 -2.61 -39.32
N LEU A 279 42.90 -2.01 -39.28
CA LEU A 279 42.05 -1.87 -40.46
C LEU A 279 42.72 -0.93 -41.50
N PRO A 280 42.53 -1.17 -42.81
CA PRO A 280 43.16 -0.34 -43.83
C PRO A 280 42.71 1.13 -43.75
N LYS A 281 43.65 2.07 -43.73
CA LYS A 281 43.35 3.51 -43.80
C LYS A 281 42.73 3.86 -45.15
N ARG A 282 41.42 4.14 -45.17
CA ARG A 282 40.71 4.63 -46.36
C ARG A 282 41.30 5.99 -46.79
N HIS A 283 41.69 6.08 -48.06
CA HIS A 283 42.10 7.34 -48.69
C HIS A 283 40.94 7.84 -49.58
N GLY A 284 40.22 8.86 -49.10
CA GLY A 284 39.13 9.48 -49.86
C GLY A 284 38.42 10.55 -49.02
N LYS A 285 38.35 11.78 -49.54
CA LYS A 285 37.57 12.86 -48.91
C LYS A 285 36.09 12.65 -49.22
N ILE A 286 35.33 12.11 -48.28
CA ILE A 286 33.87 12.03 -48.41
C ILE A 286 33.22 13.09 -47.52
N LYS A 287 32.32 13.87 -48.12
CA LYS A 287 31.48 14.86 -47.45
C LYS A 287 30.13 14.24 -47.10
N TYR A 288 29.94 13.92 -45.83
CA TYR A 288 28.64 13.50 -45.32
C TYR A 288 28.04 14.62 -44.48
N LYS A 289 26.75 14.93 -44.71
CA LYS A 289 25.96 15.76 -43.79
C LYS A 289 24.92 14.90 -43.09
N ILE A 290 24.96 14.88 -41.77
CA ILE A 290 23.93 14.21 -40.93
C ILE A 290 23.32 15.29 -40.03
N TYR A 291 21.98 15.37 -40.00
CA TYR A 291 21.22 16.44 -39.32
C TYR A 291 21.71 17.88 -39.61
N GLY A 292 22.23 18.11 -40.83
CA GLY A 292 22.74 19.41 -41.28
C GLY A 292 24.23 19.69 -41.02
N LEU A 293 24.91 18.88 -40.20
CA LEU A 293 26.33 19.07 -39.87
C LEU A 293 27.26 18.29 -40.82
N ASP A 294 28.27 18.96 -41.38
CA ASP A 294 29.25 18.37 -42.32
C ASP A 294 30.36 17.65 -41.55
N LEU A 295 30.33 16.31 -41.58
CA LEU A 295 31.24 15.41 -40.88
C LEU A 295 32.64 15.30 -41.53
N SER A 296 32.88 15.99 -42.65
CA SER A 296 34.22 16.07 -43.24
C SER A 296 35.13 17.11 -42.59
N GLU A 297 34.60 17.96 -41.69
CA GLU A 297 35.44 18.91 -40.96
C GLU A 297 36.36 18.19 -39.95
N PRO A 298 37.66 18.53 -39.89
CA PRO A 298 38.62 17.88 -38.99
C PRO A 298 38.27 18.06 -37.49
N LYS A 299 37.41 19.02 -37.16
CA LYS A 299 36.87 19.22 -35.81
C LYS A 299 36.10 17.99 -35.31
N TRP A 300 35.52 17.18 -36.19
CA TRP A 300 34.83 15.95 -35.78
C TRP A 300 35.80 14.84 -35.38
N ALA A 301 37.03 14.85 -35.88
CA ALA A 301 38.09 13.99 -35.34
C ALA A 301 38.46 14.45 -33.92
N GLU A 302 38.58 15.76 -33.65
CA GLU A 302 38.80 16.25 -32.27
C GLU A 302 37.61 15.96 -31.33
N VAL A 303 36.37 16.03 -31.84
CA VAL A 303 35.18 15.63 -31.06
C VAL A 303 35.16 14.13 -30.82
N ALA A 304 35.49 13.30 -31.82
CA ALA A 304 35.61 11.85 -31.66
C ALA A 304 36.75 11.48 -30.68
N ASP A 305 37.90 12.14 -30.74
CA ASP A 305 39.01 11.97 -29.79
C ASP A 305 38.63 12.44 -28.38
N LYS A 306 37.85 13.51 -28.24
CA LYS A 306 37.28 13.92 -26.94
C LYS A 306 36.26 12.91 -26.43
N VAL A 307 35.38 12.40 -27.28
CA VAL A 307 34.40 11.37 -26.94
C VAL A 307 35.09 10.06 -26.57
N HIS A 308 36.17 9.70 -27.26
CA HIS A 308 36.99 8.53 -26.95
C HIS A 308 37.71 8.70 -25.60
N LYS A 309 38.34 9.86 -25.34
CA LYS A 309 38.93 10.19 -24.03
C LYS A 309 37.90 10.25 -22.89
N SER A 310 36.66 10.67 -23.15
CA SER A 310 35.56 10.55 -22.17
C SER A 310 34.97 9.13 -22.11
N GLY A 311 35.18 8.31 -23.13
CA GLY A 311 34.71 6.93 -23.25
C GLY A 311 35.65 5.91 -22.62
N GLU A 312 36.93 6.24 -22.44
CA GLU A 312 37.87 5.48 -21.59
C GLU A 312 37.39 5.44 -20.12
N VAL A 313 36.56 6.40 -19.69
CA VAL A 313 35.89 6.43 -18.38
C VAL A 313 34.66 5.49 -18.32
N MET A 314 34.14 5.03 -19.46
CA MET A 314 32.88 4.28 -19.56
C MET A 314 33.03 2.75 -19.57
N TRP A 315 34.26 2.22 -19.46
CA TRP A 315 34.47 0.79 -19.25
C TRP A 315 34.38 0.46 -17.75
N PRO A 316 33.67 -0.62 -17.35
CA PRO A 316 33.68 -1.06 -15.96
C PRO A 316 35.12 -1.44 -15.56
N GLN A 317 35.77 -0.61 -14.76
CA GLN A 317 37.07 -0.94 -14.21
C GLN A 317 36.90 -2.06 -13.19
N GLU A 318 37.70 -3.13 -13.30
CA GLU A 318 37.72 -4.18 -12.29
C GLU A 318 38.48 -3.70 -11.04
N PRO A 319 38.06 -4.06 -9.82
CA PRO A 319 38.77 -3.70 -8.61
C PRO A 319 40.18 -4.32 -8.61
N LYS A 320 41.15 -3.56 -8.11
CA LYS A 320 42.57 -3.95 -8.02
C LYS A 320 42.72 -5.27 -7.23
N PRO A 321 43.54 -6.22 -7.69
CA PRO A 321 43.69 -7.51 -7.02
C PRO A 321 44.37 -7.37 -5.65
N ILE A 322 43.55 -7.45 -4.60
CA ILE A 322 43.97 -7.33 -3.19
C ILE A 322 44.89 -8.51 -2.82
N SER A 323 46.20 -8.23 -2.74
CA SER A 323 47.24 -9.26 -2.54
C SER A 323 48.25 -8.87 -1.44
N GLY A 324 48.98 -9.86 -0.93
CA GLY A 324 50.03 -9.67 0.06
C GLY A 324 49.57 -8.96 1.34
N ARG A 325 50.30 -7.92 1.75
CA ARG A 325 50.03 -7.15 2.98
C ARG A 325 48.68 -6.43 2.96
N CYS A 326 48.27 -5.90 1.80
CA CYS A 326 46.98 -5.23 1.64
C CYS A 326 45.81 -6.17 1.99
N LYS A 327 45.90 -7.46 1.65
CA LYS A 327 44.91 -8.46 2.04
C LYS A 327 44.86 -8.67 3.55
N LEU A 328 46.02 -8.79 4.20
CA LEU A 328 46.09 -8.94 5.66
C LEU A 328 45.53 -7.73 6.41
N VAL A 329 45.70 -6.52 5.89
CA VAL A 329 45.10 -5.30 6.47
C VAL A 329 43.58 -5.28 6.22
N ALA A 330 43.11 -5.59 5.02
CA ALA A 330 41.68 -5.69 4.71
C ALA A 330 40.98 -6.74 5.60
N ASP A 331 41.55 -7.94 5.71
CA ASP A 331 40.99 -9.03 6.51
C ASP A 331 41.04 -8.71 8.03
N LYS A 332 42.02 -7.92 8.49
CA LYS A 332 42.01 -7.34 9.85
C LYS A 332 40.87 -6.35 10.05
N ILE A 333 40.65 -5.40 9.12
CA ILE A 333 39.56 -4.42 9.21
C ILE A 333 38.20 -5.14 9.26
N LEU A 334 38.03 -6.19 8.46
CA LEU A 334 36.83 -7.03 8.45
C LEU A 334 36.61 -7.75 9.79
N SER A 335 37.66 -8.01 10.58
CA SER A 335 37.59 -8.67 11.89
C SER A 335 37.43 -7.74 13.12
N LEU A 336 37.39 -6.42 12.92
CA LEU A 336 37.30 -5.43 14.01
C LEU A 336 36.00 -5.56 14.82
N GLN A 337 36.10 -5.25 16.11
CA GLN A 337 34.96 -5.15 17.02
C GLN A 337 34.33 -3.76 16.93
N GLU A 338 33.06 -3.66 17.37
CA GLU A 338 32.31 -2.39 17.32
C GLU A 338 32.97 -1.26 18.14
N ALA A 339 33.75 -1.58 19.17
CA ALA A 339 34.47 -0.62 20.00
C ALA A 339 35.79 -0.11 19.39
N ASP A 340 36.32 -0.78 18.36
CA ASP A 340 37.61 -0.43 17.77
C ASP A 340 37.52 0.80 16.85
N ASP A 341 38.63 1.54 16.72
CA ASP A 341 38.77 2.61 15.73
C ASP A 341 39.31 2.05 14.41
N PRO A 342 38.54 2.10 13.30
CA PRO A 342 39.01 1.63 12.00
C PRO A 342 39.96 2.61 11.30
N ALA A 343 40.01 3.89 11.68
CA ALA A 343 40.78 4.92 10.99
C ALA A 343 42.28 4.60 10.77
N PRO A 344 43.06 4.12 11.76
CA PRO A 344 44.48 3.81 11.55
C PRO A 344 44.72 2.66 10.57
N LEU A 345 43.86 1.63 10.57
CA LEU A 345 43.97 0.50 9.64
C LEU A 345 43.47 0.87 8.24
N LEU A 346 42.45 1.71 8.13
CA LEU A 346 42.04 2.32 6.87
C LEU A 346 43.17 3.16 6.26
N GLY A 347 43.87 3.97 7.06
CA GLY A 347 45.05 4.71 6.61
C GLY A 347 46.18 3.81 6.07
N GLU A 348 46.48 2.69 6.75
CA GLU A 348 47.42 1.67 6.24
C GLU A 348 46.92 1.06 4.91
N TRP A 349 45.63 0.74 4.81
CA TRP A 349 45.03 0.16 3.60
C TRP A 349 45.05 1.12 2.41
N ILE A 350 44.69 2.40 2.62
CA ILE A 350 44.75 3.48 1.63
C ILE A 350 46.19 3.64 1.12
N GLY A 351 47.16 3.71 2.03
CA GLY A 351 48.58 3.86 1.69
C GLY A 351 49.16 2.67 0.91
N LEU A 352 48.62 1.47 1.10
CA LEU A 352 49.06 0.25 0.39
C LEU A 352 48.39 0.04 -0.97
N LEU A 353 47.10 0.37 -1.12
CA LEU A 353 46.33 0.06 -2.33
C LEU A 353 46.19 1.26 -3.29
N GLN A 354 46.21 2.49 -2.74
CA GLN A 354 45.76 3.71 -3.41
C GLN A 354 44.39 3.49 -4.07
N PRO A 355 43.34 3.21 -3.29
CA PRO A 355 42.05 2.74 -3.79
C PRO A 355 41.41 3.74 -4.76
N SER A 356 40.84 3.21 -5.83
CA SER A 356 39.87 3.93 -6.67
C SER A 356 38.47 3.82 -6.07
N ARG A 357 37.52 4.60 -6.60
CA ARG A 357 36.10 4.50 -6.26
C ARG A 357 35.54 3.06 -6.39
N VAL A 358 35.99 2.26 -7.36
CA VAL A 358 35.55 0.86 -7.51
C VAL A 358 36.10 -0.02 -6.38
N ASP A 359 37.37 0.17 -6.01
CA ASP A 359 38.00 -0.56 -4.90
C ASP A 359 37.26 -0.30 -3.58
N TRP A 360 36.85 0.95 -3.34
CA TRP A 360 36.03 1.33 -2.20
C TRP A 360 34.66 0.67 -2.19
N ILE A 361 33.94 0.65 -3.31
CA ILE A 361 32.62 -0.01 -3.41
C ILE A 361 32.77 -1.51 -3.12
N ALA A 362 33.72 -2.18 -3.77
CA ALA A 362 33.98 -3.61 -3.55
C ALA A 362 34.40 -3.93 -2.11
N PHE A 363 35.13 -3.01 -1.45
CA PHE A 363 35.48 -3.14 -0.04
C PHE A 363 34.27 -2.95 0.89
N LEU A 364 33.44 -1.94 0.64
CA LEU A 364 32.22 -1.68 1.41
C LEU A 364 31.18 -2.81 1.27
N ASP A 365 31.04 -3.40 0.08
CA ASP A 365 30.14 -4.55 -0.15
C ASP A 365 30.65 -5.79 0.61
N ARG A 366 31.96 -6.12 0.53
CA ARG A 366 32.57 -7.17 1.37
C ARG A 366 32.37 -6.93 2.86
N LEU A 367 32.53 -5.69 3.31
CA LEU A 367 32.36 -5.30 4.71
C LEU A 367 30.92 -5.48 5.18
N LYS A 368 29.95 -5.11 4.34
CA LYS A 368 28.52 -5.26 4.63
C LYS A 368 28.10 -6.72 4.78
N GLU A 369 28.70 -7.63 4.01
CA GLU A 369 28.45 -9.07 4.11
C GLU A 369 29.12 -9.71 5.33
N GLN A 370 30.33 -9.29 5.69
CA GLN A 370 31.15 -9.98 6.69
C GLN A 370 31.10 -9.36 8.09
N ASN A 371 30.89 -8.05 8.20
CA ASN A 371 30.86 -7.32 9.48
C ASN A 371 29.97 -6.05 9.38
N PRO A 372 28.64 -6.19 9.46
CA PRO A 372 27.71 -5.07 9.34
C PRO A 372 27.78 -4.08 10.52
N HIS A 373 28.33 -4.49 11.67
CA HIS A 373 28.40 -3.63 12.87
C HIS A 373 29.35 -2.44 12.67
N ILE A 374 30.49 -2.66 12.01
CA ILE A 374 31.46 -1.59 11.72
C ILE A 374 31.22 -0.92 10.34
N TYR A 375 30.37 -1.51 9.48
CA TYR A 375 30.04 -0.99 8.15
C TYR A 375 29.73 0.50 8.14
N PHE A 376 28.84 0.98 9.01
CA PHE A 376 28.43 2.38 9.03
C PHE A 376 29.56 3.34 9.43
N LYS A 377 30.43 2.95 10.36
CA LYS A 377 31.60 3.76 10.76
C LYS A 377 32.57 3.92 9.59
N ILE A 378 32.83 2.83 8.86
CA ILE A 378 33.74 2.85 7.72
C ILE A 378 33.10 3.57 6.53
N ALA A 379 31.84 3.34 6.22
CA ALA A 379 31.12 4.06 5.17
C ALA A 379 31.09 5.59 5.43
N GLU A 380 30.95 6.02 6.69
CA GLU A 380 31.04 7.42 7.08
C GLU A 380 32.44 8.02 6.86
N LEU A 381 33.51 7.26 7.07
CA LEU A 381 34.87 7.70 6.79
C LEU A 381 35.13 7.78 5.27
N VAL A 382 34.69 6.78 4.50
CA VAL A 382 34.85 6.72 3.03
C VAL A 382 34.17 7.90 2.32
N LEU A 383 33.08 8.44 2.87
CA LEU A 383 32.44 9.66 2.33
C LEU A 383 33.30 10.93 2.43
N GLY A 384 34.34 10.94 3.27
CA GLY A 384 35.31 12.03 3.40
C GLY A 384 36.63 11.81 2.64
N GLU A 385 36.81 10.65 2.01
CA GLU A 385 38.04 10.33 1.27
C GLU A 385 38.00 10.93 -0.14
N GLU A 386 38.99 11.75 -0.49
CA GLU A 386 39.10 12.37 -1.83
C GLU A 386 39.09 11.30 -2.95
N SER A 387 39.70 10.15 -2.71
CA SER A 387 39.79 9.02 -3.64
C SER A 387 38.46 8.30 -3.94
N PHE A 388 37.42 8.54 -3.15
CA PHE A 388 36.10 7.94 -3.35
C PHE A 388 35.18 8.79 -4.25
N GLU A 389 35.44 10.10 -4.37
CA GLU A 389 34.60 11.06 -5.11
C GLU A 389 33.10 10.91 -4.75
N ALA A 390 32.79 11.09 -3.47
CA ALA A 390 31.44 10.89 -2.93
C ALA A 390 30.39 11.74 -3.67
N ASN A 391 29.30 11.12 -4.12
CA ASN A 391 28.20 11.82 -4.79
C ASN A 391 26.87 11.66 -4.03
N VAL A 392 25.85 12.43 -4.44
CA VAL A 392 24.50 12.45 -3.84
C VAL A 392 23.93 11.06 -3.56
N ARG A 393 24.11 10.10 -4.47
CA ARG A 393 23.56 8.74 -4.35
C ARG A 393 24.23 7.94 -3.23
N ASP A 394 25.51 8.19 -2.95
CA ASP A 394 26.24 7.51 -1.88
C ASP A 394 25.72 7.96 -0.51
N TYR A 395 25.54 9.27 -0.32
CA TYR A 395 24.88 9.85 0.85
C TYR A 395 23.44 9.33 1.00
N SER A 396 22.64 9.40 -0.07
CA SER A 396 21.24 8.91 -0.08
C SER A 396 21.13 7.47 0.41
N LYS A 397 22.00 6.57 -0.10
CA LYS A 397 22.04 5.15 0.28
C LYS A 397 22.39 4.96 1.76
N LEU A 398 23.37 5.69 2.27
CA LEU A 398 23.79 5.57 3.67
C LEU A 398 22.72 6.08 4.63
N ILE A 399 22.09 7.22 4.30
CA ILE A 399 20.97 7.80 5.07
C ILE A 399 19.76 6.85 5.08
N ASP A 400 19.39 6.26 3.94
CA ASP A 400 18.31 5.26 3.84
C ASP A 400 18.59 3.99 4.66
N ALA A 401 19.84 3.51 4.64
CA ALA A 401 20.25 2.37 5.47
C ALA A 401 20.15 2.68 6.97
N LEU A 402 20.66 3.83 7.42
CA LEU A 402 20.58 4.29 8.82
C LEU A 402 19.13 4.52 9.27
N ALA A 403 18.28 5.09 8.41
CA ALA A 403 16.86 5.29 8.67
C ALA A 403 16.07 3.96 8.80
N LYS A 404 16.47 2.93 8.05
CA LYS A 404 15.88 1.58 8.18
C LYS A 404 16.22 0.94 9.52
N GLU A 405 17.47 1.08 9.98
CA GLU A 405 17.94 0.64 11.30
C GLU A 405 17.51 1.55 12.47
N ASN A 406 16.74 2.61 12.21
CA ASN A 406 16.26 3.58 13.20
C ASN A 406 17.41 4.36 13.91
N ARG A 407 18.56 4.48 13.25
CA ARG A 407 19.75 5.21 13.72
C ARG A 407 19.67 6.70 13.34
N LEU A 408 18.71 7.39 13.93
CA LEU A 408 18.35 8.78 13.57
C LEU A 408 19.53 9.77 13.68
N GLU A 409 20.24 9.74 14.80
CA GLU A 409 21.37 10.65 15.09
C GLU A 409 22.53 10.49 14.09
N ASP A 410 22.78 9.25 13.66
CA ASP A 410 23.78 8.95 12.64
C ASP A 410 23.34 9.48 11.27
N ALA A 411 22.07 9.28 10.89
CA ALA A 411 21.53 9.79 9.63
C ALA A 411 21.59 11.33 9.55
N GLU A 412 21.28 12.02 10.65
CA GLU A 412 21.42 13.49 10.78
C GLU A 412 22.87 13.96 10.65
N ARG A 413 23.84 13.22 11.21
CA ARG A 413 25.26 13.51 11.04
C ARG A 413 25.72 13.36 9.59
N ILE A 414 25.27 12.32 8.89
CA ILE A 414 25.57 12.13 7.45
C ILE A 414 24.91 13.23 6.58
N LEU A 415 23.68 13.65 6.89
CA LEU A 415 23.02 14.78 6.22
C LEU A 415 23.77 16.11 6.44
N THR A 416 24.31 16.32 7.63
CA THR A 416 25.11 17.51 7.95
C THR A 416 26.40 17.52 7.14
N LYS A 417 27.15 16.40 7.13
CA LYS A 417 28.35 16.20 6.31
C LYS A 417 28.11 16.40 4.81
N MET A 418 26.96 15.94 4.30
CA MET A 418 26.56 16.14 2.91
C MET A 418 26.52 17.63 2.54
N ASN A 419 25.90 18.46 3.40
CA ASN A 419 25.82 19.90 3.22
C ASN A 419 27.19 20.60 3.44
N GLU A 420 27.98 20.16 4.42
CA GLU A 420 29.34 20.68 4.68
C GLU A 420 30.27 20.47 3.48
N ASN A 421 30.15 19.32 2.81
CA ASN A 421 30.88 18.99 1.58
C ASN A 421 30.28 19.66 0.32
N GLY A 422 29.30 20.56 0.47
CA GLY A 422 28.70 21.32 -0.63
C GLY A 422 27.79 20.50 -1.55
N ILE A 423 27.42 19.28 -1.17
CA ILE A 423 26.57 18.38 -1.96
C ILE A 423 25.11 18.63 -1.59
N LEU A 424 24.34 19.20 -2.52
CA LEU A 424 22.93 19.50 -2.27
C LEU A 424 22.06 18.22 -2.25
N PRO A 425 21.15 18.06 -1.27
CA PRO A 425 20.15 16.98 -1.25
C PRO A 425 19.25 16.99 -2.48
N ASP A 426 19.07 15.81 -3.10
CA ASP A 426 18.10 15.61 -4.17
C ASP A 426 16.73 15.19 -3.64
N VAL A 427 15.76 15.03 -4.56
CA VAL A 427 14.40 14.57 -4.24
C VAL A 427 14.38 13.21 -3.51
N ILE A 428 15.32 12.31 -3.84
CA ILE A 428 15.43 10.99 -3.20
C ILE A 428 15.88 11.16 -1.75
N THR A 429 16.96 11.92 -1.53
CA THR A 429 17.48 12.24 -0.19
C THR A 429 16.40 12.87 0.68
N LEU A 430 15.74 13.93 0.21
CA LEU A 430 14.71 14.62 0.99
C LEU A 430 13.48 13.73 1.26
N THR A 431 13.10 12.85 0.33
CA THR A 431 12.04 11.84 0.54
C THR A 431 12.39 10.85 1.65
N ILE A 432 13.63 10.37 1.69
CA ILE A 432 14.14 9.49 2.76
C ILE A 432 14.07 10.21 4.12
N VAL A 433 14.51 11.47 4.17
CA VAL A 433 14.51 12.28 5.40
C VAL A 433 13.10 12.50 5.95
N VAL A 434 12.12 12.83 5.10
CA VAL A 434 10.71 12.93 5.55
C VAL A 434 10.21 11.60 6.11
N HIS A 435 10.45 10.48 5.40
CA HIS A 435 9.99 9.16 5.87
C HIS A 435 10.65 8.74 7.19
N MET A 436 11.95 9.02 7.35
CA MET A 436 12.72 8.79 8.58
C MET A 436 12.14 9.55 9.79
N TYR A 437 11.83 10.84 9.64
CA TYR A 437 11.23 11.63 10.71
C TYR A 437 9.79 11.21 11.01
N CYS A 438 8.99 10.88 9.99
CA CYS A 438 7.64 10.33 10.18
C CYS A 438 7.67 9.01 10.97
N LYS A 439 8.59 8.09 10.63
CA LYS A 439 8.72 6.77 11.25
C LYS A 439 9.24 6.85 12.69
N SER A 440 10.13 7.80 13.00
CA SER A 440 10.64 8.03 14.36
C SER A 440 9.68 8.82 15.27
N GLY A 441 8.54 9.29 14.74
CA GLY A 441 7.57 10.09 15.49
C GLY A 441 7.94 11.56 15.68
N ASN A 442 9.07 12.01 15.12
CA ASN A 442 9.56 13.39 15.21
C ASN A 442 8.82 14.31 14.23
N LEU A 443 7.54 14.58 14.51
CA LEU A 443 6.64 15.27 13.60
C LEU A 443 7.13 16.68 13.21
N ASP A 444 7.80 17.42 14.09
CA ASP A 444 8.23 18.78 13.76
C ASP A 444 9.40 18.80 12.76
N ARG A 445 10.40 17.92 12.95
CA ARG A 445 11.45 17.69 11.93
C ARG A 445 10.89 17.10 10.64
N ALA A 446 9.84 16.29 10.70
CA ALA A 446 9.15 15.79 9.51
C ALA A 446 8.51 16.93 8.69
N LYS A 447 7.87 17.91 9.34
CA LYS A 447 7.33 19.11 8.69
C LYS A 447 8.44 19.97 8.07
N GLU A 448 9.54 20.19 8.80
CA GLU A 448 10.69 20.95 8.27
C GLU A 448 11.28 20.28 7.01
N ALA A 449 11.44 18.96 7.03
CA ALA A 449 11.90 18.21 5.86
C ALA A 449 10.89 18.24 4.70
N PHE A 450 9.59 18.19 4.99
CA PHE A 450 8.52 18.24 3.98
C PHE A 450 8.44 19.62 3.30
N GLU A 451 8.50 20.70 4.07
CA GLU A 451 8.55 22.06 3.53
C GLU A 451 9.87 22.34 2.83
N SER A 452 11.00 21.78 3.29
CA SER A 452 12.27 21.83 2.56
C SER A 452 12.16 21.16 1.18
N LEU A 453 11.55 19.97 1.10
CA LEU A 453 11.30 19.28 -0.18
C LEU A 453 10.49 20.16 -1.15
N ARG A 454 9.46 20.85 -0.65
CA ARG A 454 8.64 21.79 -1.44
C ARG A 454 9.40 23.06 -1.83
N ALA A 455 10.21 23.61 -0.93
CA ALA A 455 10.99 24.84 -1.16
C ALA A 455 12.08 24.65 -2.24
N HIS A 456 12.64 23.45 -2.37
CA HIS A 456 13.53 23.07 -3.47
C HIS A 456 12.79 22.85 -4.81
N GLY A 457 11.47 23.05 -4.86
CA GLY A 457 10.65 22.88 -6.06
C GLY A 457 10.26 21.43 -6.36
N PHE A 458 10.61 20.47 -5.51
CA PHE A 458 10.21 19.08 -5.69
C PHE A 458 8.73 18.89 -5.31
N GLN A 459 8.05 18.00 -6.04
CA GLN A 459 6.69 17.60 -5.69
C GLN A 459 6.72 16.38 -4.78
N PRO A 460 6.03 16.39 -3.62
CA PRO A 460 5.89 15.20 -2.79
C PRO A 460 5.16 14.10 -3.56
N ASP A 461 5.69 12.87 -3.49
CA ASP A 461 5.03 11.71 -4.09
C ASP A 461 3.98 11.10 -3.15
N MET A 462 3.30 10.04 -3.62
CA MET A 462 2.33 9.29 -2.81
C MET A 462 2.93 8.77 -1.49
N LYS A 463 4.20 8.35 -1.46
CA LYS A 463 4.84 7.81 -0.25
C LYS A 463 5.11 8.90 0.78
N VAL A 464 5.51 10.09 0.34
CA VAL A 464 5.72 11.27 1.18
C VAL A 464 4.39 11.71 1.81
N TYR A 465 3.32 11.86 1.01
CA TYR A 465 1.99 12.18 1.54
C TYR A 465 1.50 11.13 2.53
N ASN A 466 1.57 9.84 2.20
CA ASN A 466 1.15 8.76 3.10
C ASN A 466 1.94 8.82 4.43
N SER A 467 3.26 9.04 4.38
CA SER A 467 4.10 9.12 5.58
C SER A 467 3.70 10.31 6.48
N MET A 468 3.50 11.49 5.90
CA MET A 468 3.11 12.70 6.64
C MET A 468 1.69 12.60 7.22
N ILE A 469 0.73 12.05 6.47
CA ILE A 469 -0.65 11.85 6.95
C ILE A 469 -0.66 10.87 8.12
N MET A 470 0.07 9.75 8.03
CA MET A 470 0.20 8.80 9.13
C MET A 470 0.92 9.41 10.35
N ALA A 471 1.94 10.24 10.15
CA ALA A 471 2.60 10.95 11.25
C ALA A 471 1.64 11.91 11.98
N HIS A 472 0.80 12.66 11.25
CA HIS A 472 -0.24 13.50 11.85
C HIS A 472 -1.34 12.70 12.56
N VAL A 473 -1.74 11.55 12.01
CA VAL A 473 -2.69 10.63 12.66
C VAL A 473 -2.12 10.11 13.99
N ASN A 474 -0.88 9.64 13.99
CA ASN A 474 -0.20 9.10 15.18
C ASN A 474 0.03 10.19 16.25
N ALA A 475 0.22 11.44 15.84
CA ALA A 475 0.32 12.58 16.75
C ALA A 475 -1.04 13.12 17.26
N GLY A 476 -2.17 12.46 16.94
CA GLY A 476 -3.51 12.89 17.35
C GLY A 476 -4.01 14.16 16.65
N GLN A 477 -3.50 14.45 15.44
CA GLN A 477 -3.80 15.67 14.66
C GLN A 477 -4.55 15.34 13.34
N PRO A 478 -5.70 14.62 13.36
CA PRO A 478 -6.35 14.13 12.13
C PRO A 478 -6.80 15.25 11.19
N LYS A 479 -7.09 16.46 11.68
CA LYS A 479 -7.46 17.62 10.84
C LYS A 479 -6.35 18.08 9.91
N LEU A 480 -5.08 17.97 10.35
CA LEU A 480 -3.92 18.29 9.51
C LEU A 480 -3.62 17.15 8.53
N GLY A 481 -3.75 15.90 8.98
CA GLY A 481 -3.68 14.73 8.09
C GLY A 481 -4.74 14.76 6.99
N GLU A 482 -5.98 15.15 7.30
CA GLU A 482 -7.02 15.36 6.30
C GLU A 482 -6.68 16.52 5.33
N SER A 483 -6.11 17.62 5.83
CA SER A 483 -5.71 18.73 4.96
C SER A 483 -4.66 18.30 3.93
N LEU A 484 -3.72 17.44 4.33
CA LEU A 484 -2.73 16.84 3.42
C LEU A 484 -3.37 15.81 2.47
N MET A 485 -4.36 15.04 2.92
CA MET A 485 -5.13 14.14 2.05
C MET A 485 -5.86 14.91 0.95
N ARG A 486 -6.45 16.07 1.26
CA ARG A 486 -7.07 16.94 0.26
C ARG A 486 -6.04 17.57 -0.69
N GLU A 487 -4.86 17.96 -0.19
CA GLU A 487 -3.78 18.46 -1.06
C GLU A 487 -3.33 17.37 -2.05
N MET A 488 -3.18 16.14 -1.57
CA MET A 488 -2.88 14.94 -2.36
C MET A 488 -3.94 14.72 -3.47
N GLU A 489 -5.23 14.81 -3.14
CA GLU A 489 -6.34 14.76 -4.10
C GLU A 489 -6.28 15.89 -5.15
N THR A 490 -5.98 17.13 -4.75
CA THR A 490 -5.86 18.28 -5.70
C THR A 490 -4.69 18.17 -6.67
N ARG A 491 -3.80 17.18 -6.48
CA ARG A 491 -2.68 16.86 -7.38
C ARG A 491 -2.93 15.57 -8.18
N ASP A 492 -4.19 15.13 -8.25
CA ASP A 492 -4.63 13.87 -8.88
C ASP A 492 -3.99 12.59 -8.28
N ILE A 493 -3.37 12.69 -7.10
CA ILE A 493 -2.82 11.54 -6.37
C ILE A 493 -3.96 10.95 -5.52
N LYS A 494 -4.36 9.72 -5.80
CA LYS A 494 -5.50 9.09 -5.10
C LYS A 494 -5.10 8.59 -3.70
N PRO A 495 -5.77 9.03 -2.62
CA PRO A 495 -5.56 8.49 -1.29
C PRO A 495 -5.86 6.98 -1.25
N THR A 496 -5.04 6.23 -0.52
CA THR A 496 -5.23 4.77 -0.38
C THR A 496 -6.25 4.45 0.73
N LYS A 497 -6.79 3.23 0.72
CA LYS A 497 -7.79 2.80 1.73
C LYS A 497 -7.25 2.91 3.16
N GLU A 498 -5.96 2.67 3.33
CA GLU A 498 -5.25 2.75 4.62
C GLU A 498 -5.30 4.18 5.18
N ILE A 499 -5.18 5.21 4.34
CA ILE A 499 -5.27 6.61 4.75
C ILE A 499 -6.68 6.95 5.27
N TYR A 500 -7.72 6.56 4.52
CA TYR A 500 -9.11 6.77 4.94
C TYR A 500 -9.41 6.08 6.28
N MET A 501 -8.99 4.82 6.44
CA MET A 501 -9.19 4.08 7.68
C MET A 501 -8.42 4.70 8.86
N ALA A 502 -7.17 5.11 8.65
CA ALA A 502 -6.34 5.72 9.69
C ALA A 502 -6.90 7.09 10.15
N LEU A 503 -7.35 7.93 9.20
CA LEU A 503 -8.01 9.20 9.52
C LEU A 503 -9.35 8.97 10.22
N LEU A 504 -10.17 8.02 9.76
CA LEU A 504 -11.44 7.67 10.39
C LEU A 504 -11.24 7.17 11.83
N GLN A 505 -10.23 6.32 12.06
CA GLN A 505 -9.87 5.82 13.39
C GLN A 505 -9.41 6.96 14.31
N SER A 506 -8.58 7.87 13.80
CA SER A 506 -8.08 9.02 14.56
C SER A 506 -9.19 10.02 14.90
N PHE A 507 -10.10 10.32 13.97
CA PHE A 507 -11.30 11.13 14.25
C PHE A 507 -12.24 10.45 15.26
N ALA A 508 -12.39 9.13 15.19
CA ALA A 508 -13.16 8.38 16.18
C ALA A 508 -12.53 8.45 17.58
N GLN A 509 -11.19 8.32 17.69
CA GLN A 509 -10.43 8.48 18.94
C GLN A 509 -10.61 9.87 19.57
N VAL A 510 -10.58 10.93 18.75
CA VAL A 510 -10.83 12.31 19.18
C VAL A 510 -12.32 12.57 19.50
N GLY A 511 -13.23 11.77 18.94
CA GLY A 511 -14.68 11.98 19.04
C GLY A 511 -15.21 13.08 18.11
N ASP A 512 -14.49 13.42 17.05
CA ASP A 512 -14.96 14.40 16.05
C ASP A 512 -15.82 13.68 14.99
N VAL A 513 -17.12 13.58 15.31
CA VAL A 513 -18.12 12.93 14.44
C VAL A 513 -18.19 13.58 13.06
N ASN A 514 -18.04 14.90 12.97
CA ASN A 514 -18.09 15.61 11.69
C ASN A 514 -16.86 15.29 10.82
N GLY A 515 -15.70 15.08 11.44
CA GLY A 515 -14.50 14.55 10.78
C GLY A 515 -14.71 13.12 10.27
N ALA A 516 -15.15 12.23 11.16
CA ALA A 516 -15.41 10.82 10.84
C ALA A 516 -16.41 10.64 9.70
N ASP A 517 -17.56 11.34 9.76
CA ASP A 517 -18.62 11.27 8.75
C ASP A 517 -18.16 11.73 7.36
N ARG A 518 -17.38 12.82 7.32
CA ARG A 518 -16.80 13.34 6.08
C ARG A 518 -15.77 12.37 5.47
N ILE A 519 -14.86 11.82 6.27
CA ILE A 519 -13.88 10.83 5.79
C ILE A 519 -14.59 9.56 5.30
N SER A 520 -15.59 9.07 6.04
CA SER A 520 -16.41 7.92 5.64
C SER A 520 -17.16 8.17 4.33
N THR A 521 -17.67 9.38 4.13
CA THR A 521 -18.36 9.80 2.90
C THR A 521 -17.40 9.91 1.72
N THR A 522 -16.24 10.55 1.88
CA THR A 522 -15.21 10.62 0.82
C THR A 522 -14.68 9.23 0.46
N MET A 523 -14.46 8.36 1.44
CA MET A 523 -14.05 6.96 1.22
C MET A 523 -15.06 6.21 0.32
N GLN A 524 -16.36 6.41 0.54
CA GLN A 524 -17.41 5.82 -0.30
C GLN A 524 -17.44 6.41 -1.72
N PHE A 525 -17.28 7.74 -1.87
CA PHE A 525 -17.18 8.37 -3.19
C PHE A 525 -15.92 7.97 -3.96
N ALA A 526 -14.82 7.64 -3.28
CA ALA A 526 -13.62 7.04 -3.86
C ALA A 526 -13.81 5.57 -4.29
N GLY A 527 -15.00 4.98 -4.07
CA GLY A 527 -15.36 3.62 -4.48
C GLY A 527 -15.09 2.53 -3.44
N PHE A 528 -14.58 2.90 -2.26
CA PHE A 528 -14.35 1.92 -1.18
C PHE A 528 -15.65 1.68 -0.41
N GLN A 529 -16.14 0.44 -0.47
CA GLN A 529 -17.31 0.03 0.32
C GLN A 529 -17.02 0.11 1.82
N PRO A 530 -17.98 0.55 2.65
CA PRO A 530 -17.85 0.51 4.11
C PRO A 530 -17.49 -0.91 4.57
N SER A 531 -16.46 -1.01 5.42
CA SER A 531 -16.16 -2.24 6.15
C SER A 531 -16.90 -2.26 7.49
N GLN A 532 -17.05 -3.45 8.07
CA GLN A 532 -17.50 -3.63 9.46
C GLN A 532 -16.71 -2.73 10.44
N GLU A 533 -15.39 -2.67 10.29
CA GLU A 533 -14.51 -1.81 11.09
C GLU A 533 -14.82 -0.32 10.88
N SER A 534 -14.99 0.15 9.64
CA SER A 534 -15.33 1.57 9.39
C SER A 534 -16.68 1.96 9.99
N CYS A 535 -17.66 1.03 9.98
CA CYS A 535 -18.95 1.24 10.62
C CYS A 535 -18.83 1.27 12.15
N ALA A 536 -18.02 0.38 12.73
CA ALA A 536 -17.74 0.38 14.17
C ALA A 536 -17.05 1.67 14.62
N LEU A 537 -16.08 2.19 13.85
CA LEU A 537 -15.43 3.48 14.12
C LEU A 537 -16.40 4.67 14.05
N MET A 538 -17.38 4.64 13.14
CA MET A 538 -18.45 5.64 13.09
C MET A 538 -19.35 5.62 14.34
N VAL A 539 -19.62 4.44 14.91
CA VAL A 539 -20.33 4.31 16.19
C VAL A 539 -19.44 4.78 17.35
N GLU A 540 -18.15 4.42 17.36
CA GLU A 540 -17.16 4.83 18.37
C GLU A 540 -16.97 6.36 18.41
N ALA A 541 -16.95 7.03 17.26
CA ALA A 541 -16.92 8.49 17.16
C ALA A 541 -18.15 9.15 17.81
N CYS A 542 -19.35 8.62 17.53
CA CYS A 542 -20.61 9.13 18.06
C CYS A 542 -20.78 8.87 19.56
N GLU A 543 -20.28 7.72 20.03
CA GLU A 543 -20.16 7.38 21.46
C GLU A 543 -19.33 8.45 22.17
N ARG A 544 -18.12 8.76 21.69
CA ARG A 544 -17.22 9.72 22.35
C ARG A 544 -17.82 11.12 22.43
N ALA A 545 -18.46 11.59 21.35
CA ALA A 545 -19.20 12.85 21.31
C ALA A 545 -20.49 12.85 22.16
N GLY A 546 -20.99 11.69 22.61
CA GLY A 546 -22.26 11.57 23.33
C GLY A 546 -23.49 11.80 22.45
N ASN A 547 -23.37 11.64 21.13
CA ASN A 547 -24.47 11.74 20.16
C ASN A 547 -25.12 10.36 19.94
N LEU A 548 -26.05 10.02 20.83
CA LEU A 548 -26.72 8.72 20.83
C LEU A 548 -27.54 8.45 19.55
N ASP A 549 -28.20 9.47 19.01
CA ASP A 549 -29.10 9.28 17.86
C ASP A 549 -28.32 8.92 16.60
N GLN A 550 -27.17 9.58 16.38
CA GLN A 550 -26.26 9.25 15.28
C GLN A 550 -25.50 7.93 15.53
N ALA A 551 -25.15 7.61 16.78
CA ALA A 551 -24.59 6.30 17.13
C ALA A 551 -25.57 5.17 16.78
N ARG A 552 -26.85 5.29 17.15
CA ARG A 552 -27.87 4.30 16.81
C ARG A 552 -28.11 4.23 15.31
N HIS A 553 -28.15 5.37 14.62
CA HIS A 553 -28.28 5.39 13.16
C HIS A 553 -27.15 4.59 12.49
N ASN A 554 -25.88 4.88 12.83
CA ASN A 554 -24.73 4.19 12.26
C ASN A 554 -24.72 2.69 12.59
N PHE A 555 -25.13 2.30 13.80
CA PHE A 555 -25.27 0.90 14.19
C PHE A 555 -26.36 0.18 13.38
N ASP A 556 -27.54 0.79 13.21
CA ASP A 556 -28.62 0.23 12.42
C ASP A 556 -28.27 0.18 10.91
N GLN A 557 -27.46 1.13 10.39
CA GLN A 557 -26.96 1.09 9.02
C GLN A 557 -25.94 -0.04 8.81
N MET A 558 -25.03 -0.26 9.76
CA MET A 558 -24.10 -1.40 9.73
C MET A 558 -24.84 -2.73 9.58
N MET A 559 -25.89 -2.92 10.38
CA MET A 559 -26.76 -4.11 10.30
C MET A 559 -27.47 -4.23 8.94
N LYS A 560 -27.97 -3.12 8.37
CA LYS A 560 -28.62 -3.11 7.04
C LYS A 560 -27.66 -3.44 5.90
N LEU A 561 -26.38 -3.06 6.01
CA LEU A 561 -25.32 -3.45 5.07
C LEU A 561 -24.92 -4.93 5.20
N GLY A 562 -25.48 -5.67 6.16
CA GLY A 562 -25.20 -7.08 6.39
C GLY A 562 -23.95 -7.34 7.23
N HIS A 563 -23.33 -6.30 7.80
CA HIS A 563 -22.23 -6.45 8.74
C HIS A 563 -22.76 -6.78 10.14
N LYS A 564 -22.14 -7.75 10.81
CA LYS A 564 -22.43 -8.01 12.23
C LYS A 564 -21.61 -7.07 13.10
N PRO A 565 -22.19 -6.43 14.14
CA PRO A 565 -21.41 -5.74 15.16
C PRO A 565 -20.44 -6.72 15.81
N ASP A 566 -19.21 -6.26 16.03
CA ASP A 566 -18.31 -6.92 16.96
C ASP A 566 -18.61 -6.48 18.40
N ASP A 567 -17.90 -7.10 19.35
CA ASP A 567 -18.07 -6.78 20.77
C ASP A 567 -17.63 -5.34 21.09
N ARG A 568 -16.64 -4.79 20.36
CA ARG A 568 -16.24 -3.39 20.52
C ARG A 568 -17.34 -2.42 20.10
N CYS A 569 -17.94 -2.59 18.92
CA CYS A 569 -19.04 -1.75 18.47
C CYS A 569 -20.26 -1.88 19.39
N THR A 570 -20.54 -3.09 19.87
CA THR A 570 -21.62 -3.33 20.84
C THR A 570 -21.34 -2.60 22.15
N ALA A 571 -20.14 -2.71 22.70
CA ALA A 571 -19.70 -1.98 23.90
C ALA A 571 -19.80 -0.46 23.72
N SER A 572 -19.40 0.09 22.57
CA SER A 572 -19.57 1.51 22.24
C SER A 572 -21.03 1.93 22.23
N MET A 573 -21.93 1.10 21.68
CA MET A 573 -23.37 1.41 21.67
C MET A 573 -23.98 1.36 23.08
N ILE A 574 -23.54 0.43 23.94
CA ILE A 574 -23.95 0.39 25.36
C ILE A 574 -23.41 1.59 26.14
N ALA A 575 -22.15 2.01 25.90
CA ALA A 575 -21.57 3.22 26.51
C ALA A 575 -22.29 4.51 26.07
N ALA A 576 -22.76 4.57 24.81
CA ALA A 576 -23.59 5.67 24.34
C ALA A 576 -24.95 5.73 25.08
N TYR A 577 -25.56 4.58 25.37
CA TYR A 577 -26.77 4.52 26.21
C TYR A 577 -26.47 4.85 27.69
N GLU A 578 -25.32 4.44 28.23
CA GLU A 578 -24.87 4.80 29.58
C GLU A 578 -24.78 6.31 29.75
N LYS A 579 -24.16 7.02 28.80
CA LYS A 579 -24.02 8.49 28.81
C LYS A 579 -25.37 9.24 28.84
N LYS A 580 -26.47 8.59 28.43
CA LYS A 580 -27.84 9.13 28.52
C LYS A 580 -28.69 8.44 29.62
N ASN A 581 -28.11 7.51 30.37
CA ASN A 581 -28.74 6.66 31.39
C ASN A 581 -29.98 5.88 30.90
N LEU A 582 -29.97 5.41 29.64
CA LEU A 582 -31.09 4.71 28.99
C LEU A 582 -30.94 3.18 29.08
N LEU A 583 -30.95 2.67 30.31
CA LEU A 583 -30.70 1.26 30.60
C LEU A 583 -31.73 0.32 29.93
N ASP A 584 -32.99 0.71 29.88
CA ASP A 584 -34.06 -0.04 29.22
C ASP A 584 -33.74 -0.30 27.73
N LYS A 585 -33.27 0.73 27.01
CA LYS A 585 -32.91 0.63 25.58
C LYS A 585 -31.63 -0.18 25.38
N ALA A 586 -30.65 -0.03 26.26
CA ALA A 586 -29.43 -0.83 26.23
C ALA A 586 -29.72 -2.33 26.37
N LEU A 587 -30.58 -2.71 27.33
CA LEU A 587 -30.95 -4.10 27.55
C LEU A 587 -31.83 -4.68 26.43
N ASN A 588 -32.73 -3.86 25.86
CA ASN A 588 -33.51 -4.25 24.68
C ASN A 588 -32.61 -4.52 23.47
N LEU A 589 -31.59 -3.68 23.21
CA LEU A 589 -30.62 -3.92 22.13
C LEU A 589 -29.86 -5.25 22.34
N LEU A 590 -29.40 -5.55 23.55
CA LEU A 590 -28.70 -6.82 23.81
C LEU A 590 -29.62 -8.04 23.59
N LEU A 591 -30.91 -7.92 23.92
CA LEU A 591 -31.93 -8.95 23.63
C LEU A 591 -32.22 -9.09 22.13
N GLU A 592 -32.18 -8.00 21.35
CA GLU A 592 -32.27 -8.01 19.89
C GLU A 592 -31.06 -8.74 19.27
N LEU A 593 -29.84 -8.37 19.68
CA LEU A 593 -28.59 -8.98 19.19
C LEU A 593 -28.51 -10.49 19.52
N GLU A 594 -28.87 -10.89 20.74
CA GLU A 594 -28.85 -12.31 21.12
C GLU A 594 -29.85 -13.14 20.30
N LYS A 595 -31.01 -12.58 19.97
CA LYS A 595 -32.00 -13.23 19.10
C LYS A 595 -31.45 -13.45 17.68
N ASP A 596 -30.64 -12.52 17.19
CA ASP A 596 -29.98 -12.60 15.88
C ASP A 596 -28.66 -13.43 15.93
N GLY A 597 -28.38 -14.08 17.07
CA GLY A 597 -27.24 -14.98 17.26
C GLY A 597 -25.92 -14.26 17.49
N ILE A 598 -25.95 -13.02 17.98
CA ILE A 598 -24.78 -12.22 18.35
C ILE A 598 -24.72 -12.18 19.87
N GLU A 599 -23.76 -12.91 20.45
CA GLU A 599 -23.58 -12.94 21.91
C GLU A 599 -22.58 -11.85 22.36
N PRO A 600 -22.89 -11.08 23.43
CA PRO A 600 -21.95 -10.09 23.96
C PRO A 600 -20.67 -10.73 24.50
N GLY A 601 -19.54 -10.04 24.31
CA GLY A 601 -18.23 -10.42 24.83
C GLY A 601 -17.78 -9.53 25.98
N VAL A 602 -16.50 -9.69 26.33
CA VAL A 602 -15.88 -9.10 27.52
C VAL A 602 -15.84 -7.56 27.50
N ALA A 603 -15.74 -6.90 26.34
CA ALA A 603 -15.79 -5.45 26.26
C ALA A 603 -17.20 -4.93 26.60
N THR A 604 -18.26 -5.55 26.05
CA THR A 604 -19.63 -5.17 26.38
C THR A 604 -19.95 -5.43 27.85
N TYR A 605 -19.52 -6.58 28.39
CA TYR A 605 -19.68 -6.88 29.81
C TYR A 605 -18.92 -5.93 30.72
N THR A 606 -17.74 -5.44 30.32
CA THR A 606 -16.97 -4.45 31.09
C THR A 606 -17.73 -3.13 31.22
N VAL A 607 -18.33 -2.63 30.13
CA VAL A 607 -19.18 -1.41 30.18
C VAL A 607 -20.41 -1.63 31.06
N LEU A 608 -21.07 -2.79 30.97
CA LEU A 608 -22.22 -3.11 31.82
C LEU A 608 -21.87 -3.19 33.30
N VAL A 609 -20.72 -3.77 33.67
CA VAL A 609 -20.25 -3.81 35.06
C VAL A 609 -19.95 -2.40 35.57
N ASP A 610 -19.23 -1.57 34.82
CA ASP A 610 -18.97 -0.17 35.18
C ASP A 610 -20.27 0.62 35.39
N TRP A 611 -21.28 0.43 34.54
CA TRP A 611 -22.58 1.09 34.67
C TRP A 611 -23.38 0.53 35.86
N PHE A 612 -23.44 -0.80 36.05
CA PHE A 612 -24.19 -1.42 37.15
C PHE A 612 -23.56 -1.10 38.52
N ASN A 613 -22.23 -0.93 38.58
CA ASN A 613 -21.54 -0.44 39.78
C ASN A 613 -21.94 1.00 40.13
N LYS A 614 -22.13 1.87 39.14
CA LYS A 614 -22.66 3.24 39.34
C LYS A 614 -24.14 3.26 39.78
N LEU A 615 -24.89 2.19 39.47
CA LEU A 615 -26.30 2.00 39.84
C LEU A 615 -26.51 1.14 41.11
N GLU A 616 -25.43 0.69 41.77
CA GLU A 616 -25.45 -0.19 42.95
C GLU A 616 -26.19 -1.54 42.73
N LEU A 617 -26.12 -2.06 41.49
CA LEU A 617 -26.73 -3.32 41.05
C LEU A 617 -25.77 -4.51 41.22
N PHE A 618 -25.34 -4.76 42.46
CA PHE A 618 -24.29 -5.73 42.78
C PHE A 618 -24.68 -7.20 42.48
N ASP A 619 -25.95 -7.57 42.69
CA ASP A 619 -26.47 -8.92 42.38
C ASP A 619 -26.33 -9.23 40.87
N GLU A 620 -26.51 -8.21 40.05
CA GLU A 620 -26.44 -8.27 38.59
C GLU A 620 -24.99 -8.29 38.08
N VAL A 621 -24.05 -7.63 38.78
CA VAL A 621 -22.61 -7.66 38.45
C VAL A 621 -22.00 -9.03 38.67
N GLU A 622 -22.30 -9.72 39.78
CA GLU A 622 -21.82 -11.09 40.02
C GLU A 622 -22.30 -12.06 38.92
N GLN A 623 -23.54 -11.90 38.42
CA GLN A 623 -24.05 -12.68 37.27
C GLN A 623 -23.34 -12.36 35.94
N ILE A 624 -22.76 -11.15 35.78
CA ILE A 624 -21.88 -10.86 34.64
C ILE A 624 -20.53 -11.57 34.82
N LEU A 625 -19.99 -11.62 36.04
CA LEU A 625 -18.72 -12.32 36.32
C LEU A 625 -18.82 -13.82 36.09
N ASP A 626 -19.90 -14.45 36.54
CA ASP A 626 -20.17 -15.86 36.28
C ASP A 626 -20.15 -16.15 34.76
N LYS A 627 -20.75 -15.28 33.95
CA LYS A 627 -20.71 -15.40 32.48
C LYS A 627 -19.34 -15.21 31.86
N ILE A 628 -18.53 -14.26 32.34
CA ILE A 628 -17.15 -14.08 31.86
C ILE A 628 -16.34 -15.35 32.17
N ALA A 629 -16.55 -15.95 33.35
CA ALA A 629 -15.93 -17.22 33.72
C ALA A 629 -16.45 -18.41 32.88
N GLU A 630 -17.74 -18.46 32.54
CA GLU A 630 -18.32 -19.46 31.63
C GLU A 630 -17.75 -19.36 30.20
N GLN A 631 -17.40 -18.17 29.73
CA GLN A 631 -16.69 -17.95 28.46
C GLN A 631 -15.22 -18.42 28.48
N GLY A 632 -14.68 -18.75 29.67
CA GLY A 632 -13.30 -19.19 29.84
C GLY A 632 -12.25 -18.08 29.76
N GLU A 633 -12.68 -16.81 29.70
CA GLU A 633 -11.80 -15.66 29.61
C GLU A 633 -11.47 -15.10 31.01
N ALA A 634 -10.21 -14.73 31.22
CA ALA A 634 -9.81 -14.06 32.46
C ALA A 634 -10.35 -12.62 32.45
N PRO A 635 -10.98 -12.14 33.54
CA PRO A 635 -11.47 -10.78 33.62
C PRO A 635 -10.38 -9.73 33.29
N PRO A 636 -10.67 -8.73 32.44
CA PRO A 636 -9.66 -7.75 32.06
C PRO A 636 -9.30 -6.86 33.27
N LEU A 637 -8.07 -6.34 33.29
CA LEU A 637 -7.55 -5.55 34.42
C LEU A 637 -8.48 -4.38 34.79
N LYS A 638 -9.06 -3.73 33.77
CA LYS A 638 -10.01 -2.62 33.93
C LYS A 638 -11.29 -3.02 34.68
N LEU A 639 -11.74 -4.27 34.54
CA LEU A 639 -12.85 -4.82 35.33
C LEU A 639 -12.48 -4.92 36.80
N HIS A 640 -11.27 -5.40 37.12
CA HIS A 640 -10.81 -5.53 38.52
C HIS A 640 -10.78 -4.19 39.26
N ILE A 641 -10.51 -3.07 38.58
CA ILE A 641 -10.58 -1.72 39.16
C ILE A 641 -12.01 -1.41 39.63
N SER A 642 -12.99 -1.62 38.76
CA SER A 642 -14.40 -1.35 39.05
C SER A 642 -15.00 -2.38 40.03
N LEU A 643 -14.52 -3.62 40.02
CA LEU A 643 -14.87 -4.63 41.03
C LEU A 643 -14.30 -4.28 42.41
N CYS A 644 -13.11 -3.70 42.49
CA CYS A 644 -12.54 -3.23 43.76
C CYS A 644 -13.44 -2.16 44.37
N ASP A 645 -13.81 -1.11 43.60
CA ASP A 645 -14.77 -0.08 44.01
C ASP A 645 -16.14 -0.67 44.44
N MET A 646 -16.66 -1.64 43.67
CA MET A 646 -17.90 -2.33 44.00
C MET A 646 -17.84 -3.11 45.32
N TYR A 647 -16.82 -3.95 45.52
CA TYR A 647 -16.68 -4.74 46.75
C TYR A 647 -16.42 -3.87 47.97
N ILE A 648 -15.76 -2.73 47.80
CA ILE A 648 -15.62 -1.71 48.84
C ILE A 648 -16.99 -1.13 49.22
N LYS A 649 -17.78 -0.68 48.24
CA LYS A 649 -19.13 -0.12 48.47
C LYS A 649 -20.12 -1.13 49.06
N SER A 650 -20.03 -2.39 48.67
CA SER A 650 -20.88 -3.46 49.19
C SER A 650 -20.42 -4.02 50.55
N GLY A 651 -19.29 -3.53 51.10
CA GLY A 651 -18.72 -4.01 52.36
C GLY A 651 -18.10 -5.43 52.29
N ALA A 652 -17.85 -5.95 51.09
CA ALA A 652 -17.30 -7.28 50.86
C ALA A 652 -15.77 -7.30 50.97
N GLU A 653 -15.24 -6.91 52.14
CA GLU A 653 -13.80 -6.69 52.42
C GLU A 653 -12.87 -7.77 51.85
N LYS A 654 -13.18 -9.06 52.05
CA LYS A 654 -12.35 -10.16 51.52
C LYS A 654 -12.25 -10.17 50.00
N LYS A 655 -13.36 -9.89 49.30
CA LYS A 655 -13.39 -9.81 47.83
C LYS A 655 -12.70 -8.52 47.34
N ALA A 656 -12.84 -7.41 48.07
CA ALA A 656 -12.14 -6.16 47.77
C ALA A 656 -10.61 -6.34 47.84
N LEU A 657 -10.09 -6.98 48.89
CA LEU A 657 -8.67 -7.30 49.04
C LEU A 657 -8.18 -8.30 47.98
N GLN A 658 -9.00 -9.28 47.59
CA GLN A 658 -8.68 -10.20 46.49
C GLN A 658 -8.55 -9.46 45.15
N ALA A 659 -9.49 -8.56 44.83
CA ALA A 659 -9.43 -7.72 43.64
C ALA A 659 -8.20 -6.79 43.66
N LEU A 660 -7.90 -6.20 44.83
CA LEU A 660 -6.72 -5.36 45.03
C LEU A 660 -5.41 -6.13 44.80
N GLY A 661 -5.29 -7.36 45.32
CA GLY A 661 -4.09 -8.19 45.09
C GLY A 661 -3.86 -8.52 43.60
N VAL A 662 -4.93 -8.66 42.81
CA VAL A 662 -4.80 -8.82 41.34
C VAL A 662 -4.30 -7.52 40.69
N LEU A 663 -4.79 -6.36 41.12
CA LEU A 663 -4.33 -5.05 40.64
C LEU A 663 -2.85 -4.80 40.99
N GLU A 664 -2.43 -5.12 42.21
CA GLU A 664 -1.04 -5.03 42.66
C GLU A 664 -0.11 -5.95 41.87
N SER A 665 -0.56 -7.17 41.52
CA SER A 665 0.21 -8.12 40.72
C SER A 665 0.44 -7.69 39.26
N LYS A 666 -0.36 -6.73 38.75
CA LYS A 666 -0.31 -6.23 37.37
C LYS A 666 -0.05 -4.72 37.32
N ILE A 667 0.62 -4.18 38.33
CA ILE A 667 0.77 -2.74 38.53
C ILE A 667 1.49 -2.00 37.39
N GLU A 668 2.33 -2.72 36.62
CA GLU A 668 2.99 -2.22 35.42
C GLU A 668 2.02 -1.83 34.29
N GLN A 669 0.80 -2.38 34.29
CA GLN A 669 -0.23 -2.16 33.28
C GLN A 669 -1.23 -1.07 33.65
N LEU A 670 -1.14 -0.48 34.85
CA LEU A 670 -2.06 0.57 35.30
C LEU A 670 -1.61 1.96 34.85
N GLU A 671 -2.55 2.78 34.37
CA GLU A 671 -2.34 4.18 34.02
C GLU A 671 -2.56 5.11 35.23
N SER A 672 -2.12 6.37 35.12
CA SER A 672 -2.28 7.39 36.18
C SER A 672 -3.74 7.53 36.65
N ALA A 673 -4.71 7.49 35.73
CA ALA A 673 -6.13 7.60 36.05
C ALA A 673 -6.69 6.36 36.79
N ASP A 674 -6.13 5.17 36.51
CA ASP A 674 -6.51 3.93 37.19
C ASP A 674 -6.06 3.97 38.66
N PHE A 675 -4.82 4.42 38.91
CA PHE A 675 -4.32 4.62 40.27
C PHE A 675 -5.20 5.58 41.07
N GLU A 676 -5.57 6.73 40.50
CA GLU A 676 -6.46 7.69 41.17
C GLU A 676 -7.83 7.08 41.49
N LYS A 677 -8.43 6.33 40.56
CA LYS A 677 -9.72 5.66 40.77
C LYS A 677 -9.62 4.62 41.91
N ILE A 678 -8.55 3.83 41.96
CA ILE A 678 -8.31 2.84 43.03
C ILE A 678 -8.11 3.54 44.38
N ILE A 679 -7.24 4.55 44.45
CA ILE A 679 -6.92 5.29 45.69
C ILE A 679 -8.16 6.01 46.24
N TYR A 680 -8.96 6.63 45.37
CA TYR A 680 -10.23 7.25 45.75
C TYR A 680 -11.19 6.22 46.34
N SER A 681 -11.36 5.07 45.68
CA SER A 681 -12.27 4.00 46.10
C SER A 681 -11.86 3.42 47.45
N LEU A 682 -10.58 3.06 47.62
CA LEU A 682 -10.02 2.56 48.88
C LEU A 682 -10.22 3.57 50.02
N LYS A 683 -9.97 4.87 49.76
CA LYS A 683 -10.19 5.92 50.77
C LYS A 683 -11.68 6.03 51.14
N ALA A 684 -12.59 6.02 50.17
CA ALA A 684 -14.03 6.06 50.42
C ALA A 684 -14.51 4.86 51.26
N GLY A 685 -13.87 3.69 51.09
CA GLY A 685 -14.08 2.49 51.91
C GLY A 685 -13.44 2.48 53.29
N GLY A 686 -12.59 3.45 53.62
CA GLY A 686 -11.82 3.45 54.87
C GLY A 686 -10.52 2.62 54.85
N PHE A 687 -10.13 2.07 53.70
CA PHE A 687 -8.88 1.32 53.49
C PHE A 687 -7.67 2.26 53.34
N VAL A 688 -7.41 3.09 54.35
CA VAL A 688 -6.44 4.20 54.28
C VAL A 688 -4.98 3.72 54.21
N GLU A 689 -4.65 2.56 54.78
CA GLU A 689 -3.32 1.95 54.67
C GLU A 689 -3.06 1.46 53.23
N ASP A 690 -4.02 0.74 52.64
CA ASP A 690 -3.94 0.24 51.27
C ASP A 690 -3.91 1.38 50.25
N ALA A 691 -4.74 2.42 50.44
CA ALA A 691 -4.70 3.63 49.61
C ALA A 691 -3.31 4.31 49.62
N ARG A 692 -2.62 4.29 50.78
CA ARG A 692 -1.23 4.80 50.88
C ARG A 692 -0.20 3.87 50.24
N ARG A 693 -0.39 2.55 50.30
CA ARG A 693 0.48 1.59 49.60
C ARG A 693 0.41 1.80 48.08
N ILE A 694 -0.80 1.86 47.52
CA ILE A 694 -1.02 2.12 46.10
C ILE A 694 -0.48 3.51 45.68
N HIS A 695 -0.63 4.54 46.52
CA HIS A 695 -0.03 5.86 46.27
C HIS A 695 1.50 5.80 46.14
N GLY A 696 2.20 5.15 47.07
CA GLY A 696 3.66 5.03 47.00
C GLY A 696 4.14 4.26 45.77
N MET A 697 3.36 3.29 45.29
CA MET A 697 3.64 2.57 44.05
C MET A 697 3.39 3.44 42.80
N MET A 698 2.38 4.33 42.82
CA MET A 698 2.14 5.31 41.76
C MET A 698 3.30 6.32 41.65
N GLU A 699 3.76 6.86 42.78
CA GLU A 699 4.92 7.77 42.83
C GLU A 699 6.21 7.10 42.32
N ALA A 700 6.42 5.83 42.65
CA ALA A 700 7.56 5.04 42.16
C ALA A 700 7.58 4.85 40.62
N ARG A 701 6.44 5.02 39.94
CA ARG A 701 6.35 5.02 38.46
C ARG A 701 6.49 6.42 37.84
N GLY A 702 6.71 7.46 38.65
CA GLY A 702 6.81 8.85 38.19
C GLY A 702 5.48 9.53 37.89
N PHE A 703 4.34 8.90 38.23
CA PHE A 703 3.03 9.53 38.10
C PHE A 703 2.74 10.44 39.30
N VAL A 704 2.08 11.57 39.04
CA VAL A 704 1.74 12.58 40.06
C VAL A 704 0.24 12.50 40.36
N LEU A 705 -0.10 12.36 41.64
CA LEU A 705 -1.49 12.37 42.11
C LEU A 705 -2.09 13.78 42.00
N SER A 706 -3.35 13.92 41.61
CA SER A 706 -4.05 15.20 41.60
C SER A 706 -4.15 15.81 43.00
N GLU A 707 -3.98 17.14 43.08
CA GLU A 707 -3.91 17.85 44.36
C GLU A 707 -5.15 17.67 45.27
N PRO A 708 -6.40 17.52 44.77
CA PRO A 708 -7.54 17.20 45.62
C PRO A 708 -7.38 15.87 46.38
N LEU A 709 -6.90 14.82 45.69
CA LEU A 709 -6.64 13.50 46.29
C LEU A 709 -5.45 13.54 47.26
N LYS A 710 -4.42 14.33 46.96
CA LYS A 710 -3.20 14.47 47.78
C LYS A 710 -3.47 15.23 49.08
N VAL A 711 -4.24 16.32 49.01
CA VAL A 711 -4.80 17.01 50.20
C VAL A 711 -5.70 16.05 50.98
N ALA A 712 -6.53 15.26 50.30
CA ALA A 712 -7.40 14.30 50.94
C ALA A 712 -6.65 13.16 51.67
N LEU A 713 -5.51 12.68 51.16
CA LEU A 713 -4.64 11.68 51.83
C LEU A 713 -3.86 12.28 53.00
N THR A 714 -3.34 13.50 52.83
CA THR A 714 -2.57 14.20 53.88
C THR A 714 -3.45 14.70 55.03
N ALA A 715 -4.72 15.06 54.81
CA ALA A 715 -5.67 15.35 55.89
C ALA A 715 -5.85 14.16 56.86
N SER A 716 -5.85 12.93 56.34
CA SER A 716 -5.90 11.72 57.17
C SER A 716 -4.65 11.52 58.04
N ARG A 717 -3.50 12.14 57.69
CA ARG A 717 -2.27 12.16 58.50
C ARG A 717 -2.42 13.01 59.77
N ALA A 718 -3.31 14.01 59.77
CA ALA A 718 -3.54 14.90 60.91
C ALA A 718 -4.59 14.37 61.91
N VAL A 719 -5.49 13.48 61.48
CA VAL A 719 -6.58 12.93 62.31
C VAL A 719 -6.17 11.63 63.04
N GLY A 720 -5.06 11.00 62.62
CA GLY A 720 -4.56 9.72 63.16
C GLY A 720 -4.18 9.69 64.65
N THR A 721 -4.22 10.81 65.36
CA THR A 721 -3.94 10.91 66.81
C THR A 721 -5.19 11.07 67.68
N SER A 722 -6.40 11.14 67.12
CA SER A 722 -7.63 11.33 67.90
C SER A 722 -8.89 10.78 67.22
N HIS A 723 -9.15 9.47 67.38
CA HIS A 723 -10.46 8.90 67.77
C HIS A 723 -10.46 7.36 67.73
N ARG A 724 -10.01 6.74 68.82
CA ARG A 724 -10.49 5.40 69.22
C ARG A 724 -11.54 5.59 70.31
N SER A 725 -12.82 5.56 69.96
CA SER A 725 -13.91 5.61 70.94
C SER A 725 -15.16 4.89 70.43
N ASN A 726 -15.36 3.68 70.97
CA ASN A 726 -16.61 2.94 71.13
C ASN A 726 -17.77 3.15 70.14
N LYS A 727 -18.15 2.06 69.47
CA LYS A 727 -19.53 1.53 69.61
C LYS A 727 -19.62 0.03 69.32
N TYR A 728 -20.48 -0.64 70.09
CA TYR A 728 -20.87 -2.05 70.04
C TYR A 728 -19.87 -3.12 70.52
N SER A 729 -19.78 -3.24 71.85
CA SER A 729 -19.68 -4.56 72.50
C SER A 729 -21.03 -5.31 72.39
N PRO A 730 -21.05 -6.64 72.36
CA PRO A 730 -22.28 -7.43 72.30
C PRO A 730 -22.85 -7.72 73.71
N GLU A 731 -24.13 -7.46 73.93
CA GLU A 731 -24.86 -8.05 75.05
C GLU A 731 -25.46 -9.41 74.67
N LYS A 732 -25.30 -10.38 75.55
CA LYS A 732 -25.91 -11.71 75.45
C LYS A 732 -27.31 -11.68 76.06
N ARG A 733 -28.33 -12.08 75.30
CA ARG A 733 -29.31 -13.11 75.71
C ARG A 733 -30.12 -13.61 74.53
#